data_AF-A0A850BLD9-F1
#
_entry.id   AF-A0A850BLD9-F1
#
_cell.length_a   1.000
_cell.length_b   1.000
_cell.length_c   1.000
_cell.angle_alpha   90.00
_cell.angle_beta   90.00
_cell.angle_gamma   90.00
#
_symmetry.space_group_name_H-M   'P 1'
#
loop_
_entity.id
_entity.type
_entity.pdbx_description
1 polymer ?
#
loop_
_entity_poly.entity_id
_entity_poly.type
_entity_poly.pdbx_seq_one_letter_code
_entity_poly.pdbx_strand_id
1 'polypeptide(L)'
;MIRNSLLYIWAGALFLAVTGCPDGEPEQCQNGIDDDEDGAVDCQDSDCSSTTACELCGNGYLDPEEKCDGTNFGGEDCLSLGWAGGKLKCSDSCVIDTSGCTEQPTEICDNDVDDDGDGAVDCVDLDCAADPACGPMCGNAKVEPPEACDGNNLNGKTCASEGFVGGMLVCKSDCTIDTSGCGTAEMCNNAADDDIDGHVDCGDPDCFSDAICTTGGEVICDDFNDNDGDALIDCEDASDCQALAVCQPGGTPTGGACDSSSDCQANDSDPFCFDFPMWPDGYCSEFCSFPTNDCGGDAVCVYAGFPSGAGLCLDGCTTNADCRPGYTCQEPPDDNTGGLVCFPESEDCYNGTDDNNDGKADCADPSCDFEPSCAEDCGNGVDDDGDGAVDCQDGSCAFQAPCAEACNNDVDDNGDGLIDCQDPTCADSFACSEICDNNLDDDGNGLVDCDDPDCAGAFECLPPEICDNGLDDDFDGDMDCEDFGCFSDPACPIADACAAATVLTDGVPANGTTAGGTTMFRGFCTGYNGAPERLFSFTAGSPGQDGILSVDLSSPAALGVYIRGVCEDPFSELNCADFPSSLMAFVPGGSTVTIFVDTMPGAAPGPFTITATFVVPVCGNGIVEFGEACDPPDGVVCGNDCQFIPGPELSCNDLFDDDGDGLYDCQDPTDCQLTPECTPGATPPGGPCTVASDCMATGGDPFCVSEAQYGYPGGWCTEYCTIGGNDCSGDAICADIGAGISAGHCWDTCQSDGDCRAGYTCQDLGVGSLICWP
;
A
#
# COMPACT_ATOMS: atom_id res chain seq x y z
N MET A 1 -54.84 47.42 -24.17
CA MET A 1 -54.19 48.66 -23.65
C MET A 1 -52.71 48.51 -24.06
N ILE A 2 -52.28 49.05 -25.20
CA ILE A 2 -51.69 50.41 -25.38
C ILE A 2 -50.42 50.55 -24.51
N ARG A 3 -49.17 50.77 -24.96
CA ARG A 3 -48.45 50.90 -26.27
C ARG A 3 -46.90 50.86 -25.97
N ASN A 4 -45.90 50.67 -26.85
CA ASN A 4 -45.81 50.39 -28.31
C ASN A 4 -44.45 49.72 -28.69
N SER A 5 -44.45 48.96 -29.80
CA SER A 5 -43.53 48.97 -30.97
C SER A 5 -42.17 49.72 -30.89
N LEU A 6 -40.99 49.13 -31.14
CA LEU A 6 -40.43 48.42 -32.35
C LEU A 6 -39.57 49.31 -33.29
N LEU A 7 -38.51 48.70 -33.85
CA LEU A 7 -37.85 48.93 -35.15
C LEU A 7 -36.74 50.02 -35.33
N TYR A 8 -35.49 49.56 -35.38
CA TYR A 8 -34.64 49.39 -36.60
C TYR A 8 -34.08 50.59 -37.44
N ILE A 9 -32.81 50.42 -37.85
CA ILE A 9 -32.09 50.88 -39.08
C ILE A 9 -30.93 51.88 -38.93
N TRP A 10 -29.88 51.54 -39.71
CA TRP A 10 -28.54 52.10 -39.90
C TRP A 10 -28.40 53.47 -40.61
N ALA A 11 -27.15 53.94 -40.57
CA ALA A 11 -26.38 54.69 -41.59
C ALA A 11 -26.24 56.21 -41.39
N GLY A 12 -24.99 56.68 -41.43
CA GLY A 12 -24.63 58.11 -41.37
C GLY A 12 -23.87 58.58 -42.61
N ALA A 13 -23.59 59.89 -42.70
CA ALA A 13 -22.47 60.47 -43.47
C ALA A 13 -22.30 61.99 -43.26
N LEU A 14 -21.02 62.40 -43.27
CA LEU A 14 -20.45 63.62 -43.91
C LEU A 14 -20.28 64.96 -43.14
N PHE A 15 -19.06 65.50 -43.34
CA PHE A 15 -18.48 66.79 -42.91
C PHE A 15 -19.13 68.06 -43.54
N LEU A 16 -19.03 69.22 -42.86
CA LEU A 16 -18.10 70.32 -43.23
C LEU A 16 -18.13 71.49 -42.19
N ALA A 17 -17.02 72.23 -42.07
CA ALA A 17 -16.85 73.40 -41.16
C ALA A 17 -16.86 74.75 -41.91
N VAL A 18 -17.23 75.86 -41.24
CA VAL A 18 -17.00 77.26 -41.68
C VAL A 18 -16.76 78.21 -40.49
N THR A 19 -15.77 79.08 -40.68
CA THR A 19 -15.14 80.13 -39.83
C THR A 19 -16.00 81.33 -39.35
N GLY A 20 -15.80 81.77 -38.09
CA GLY A 20 -15.06 83.02 -37.74
C GLY A 20 -15.77 84.36 -37.41
N CYS A 21 -15.53 84.87 -36.18
CA CYS A 21 -15.63 86.26 -35.65
C CYS A 21 -17.03 86.92 -35.45
N PRO A 22 -17.21 87.93 -34.54
CA PRO A 22 -16.21 88.65 -33.71
C PRO A 22 -16.52 88.85 -32.19
N ASP A 23 -15.46 89.19 -31.45
CA ASP A 23 -15.36 89.61 -30.03
C ASP A 23 -16.31 90.75 -29.58
N GLY A 24 -16.67 90.80 -28.28
CA GLY A 24 -17.21 92.04 -27.69
C GLY A 24 -18.02 92.09 -26.38
N GLU A 25 -18.12 91.04 -25.55
CA GLU A 25 -18.72 91.14 -24.19
C GLU A 25 -17.67 90.78 -23.11
N PRO A 26 -17.78 91.30 -21.88
CA PRO A 26 -16.74 91.10 -20.86
C PRO A 26 -16.83 89.74 -20.17
N GLU A 27 -15.77 88.95 -20.34
CA GLU A 27 -15.52 87.67 -19.66
C GLU A 27 -15.75 87.68 -18.15
N GLN A 28 -16.26 86.57 -17.61
CA GLN A 28 -16.53 86.37 -16.18
C GLN A 28 -15.66 85.26 -15.62
N CYS A 29 -14.38 85.59 -15.39
CA CYS A 29 -13.26 84.71 -15.05
C CYS A 29 -13.35 83.79 -13.79
N GLN A 30 -14.54 83.46 -13.26
CA GLN A 30 -14.77 82.58 -12.11
C GLN A 30 -16.13 81.83 -12.18
N ASN A 31 -16.74 81.64 -13.36
CA ASN A 31 -18.09 81.08 -13.49
C ASN A 31 -18.15 79.65 -14.07
N GLY A 32 -17.04 79.11 -14.60
CA GLY A 32 -16.95 77.76 -15.17
C GLY A 32 -17.58 77.61 -16.56
N ILE A 33 -17.74 78.72 -17.29
CA ILE A 33 -18.36 78.79 -18.62
C ILE A 33 -17.37 79.46 -19.58
N ASP A 34 -17.37 78.97 -20.81
CA ASP A 34 -16.70 79.56 -21.98
C ASP A 34 -17.66 80.66 -22.50
N ASP A 35 -17.53 81.88 -21.95
CA ASP A 35 -18.51 82.97 -22.14
C ASP A 35 -18.35 83.64 -23.53
N ASP A 36 -17.24 83.42 -24.26
CA ASP A 36 -16.99 83.88 -25.63
C ASP A 36 -16.92 82.78 -26.73
N GLU A 37 -16.93 81.49 -26.34
CA GLU A 37 -16.88 80.28 -27.19
C GLU A 37 -15.52 80.04 -27.92
N ASP A 38 -14.39 80.55 -27.41
CA ASP A 38 -13.04 80.26 -27.94
C ASP A 38 -12.51 78.85 -27.59
N GLY A 39 -13.04 78.25 -26.51
CA GLY A 39 -12.68 76.92 -26.02
C GLY A 39 -11.89 76.91 -24.70
N ALA A 40 -11.52 78.08 -24.17
CA ALA A 40 -11.01 78.25 -22.81
C ALA A 40 -12.15 78.55 -21.80
N VAL A 41 -11.84 78.46 -20.51
CA VAL A 41 -12.76 78.87 -19.42
C VAL A 41 -11.97 79.55 -18.31
N ASP A 42 -12.57 80.57 -17.69
CA ASP A 42 -12.04 81.27 -16.53
C ASP A 42 -10.54 81.65 -16.63
N CYS A 43 -9.72 81.26 -15.66
CA CYS A 43 -8.29 81.58 -15.59
C CYS A 43 -7.41 80.81 -16.61
N GLN A 44 -7.98 79.91 -17.42
CA GLN A 44 -7.28 79.35 -18.60
C GLN A 44 -7.46 80.21 -19.85
N ASP A 45 -8.36 81.21 -19.80
CA ASP A 45 -8.59 82.17 -20.87
C ASP A 45 -7.51 83.26 -20.92
N SER A 46 -7.11 83.64 -22.14
CA SER A 46 -6.06 84.65 -22.36
C SER A 46 -6.50 86.09 -22.08
N ASP A 47 -7.79 86.40 -22.16
CA ASP A 47 -8.36 87.72 -21.83
C ASP A 47 -8.58 87.89 -20.31
N CYS A 48 -8.68 86.78 -19.56
CA CYS A 48 -8.62 86.80 -18.08
C CYS A 48 -7.21 87.05 -17.51
N SER A 49 -6.15 87.06 -18.34
CA SER A 49 -4.75 87.24 -17.93
C SER A 49 -4.39 88.58 -17.24
N SER A 50 -5.34 89.51 -17.12
CA SER A 50 -5.12 90.83 -16.48
C SER A 50 -5.92 91.06 -15.19
N THR A 51 -6.75 90.10 -14.76
CA THR A 51 -7.49 90.20 -13.49
C THR A 51 -6.69 89.67 -12.31
N THR A 52 -6.77 90.34 -11.16
CA THR A 52 -6.15 89.90 -9.89
C THR A 52 -6.93 88.75 -9.22
N ALA A 53 -7.78 88.06 -9.98
CA ALA A 53 -8.67 86.99 -9.53
C ALA A 53 -8.05 85.59 -9.64
N CYS A 54 -6.94 85.45 -10.39
CA CYS A 54 -6.23 84.20 -10.68
C CYS A 54 -4.84 84.11 -9.99
N GLU A 55 -4.58 84.93 -8.96
CA GLU A 55 -3.31 84.94 -8.19
C GLU A 55 -3.59 84.96 -6.67
N LEU A 56 -4.49 84.13 -6.17
CA LEU A 56 -4.72 84.00 -4.72
C LEU A 56 -4.99 82.57 -4.28
N CYS A 57 -3.98 82.01 -3.64
CA CYS A 57 -4.10 80.80 -2.85
C CYS A 57 -5.17 80.94 -1.74
N GLY A 58 -6.13 80.03 -1.72
CA GLY A 58 -7.32 80.05 -0.87
C GLY A 58 -8.58 80.63 -1.54
N ASN A 59 -8.65 80.64 -2.87
CA ASN A 59 -9.82 81.07 -3.64
C ASN A 59 -10.91 79.98 -3.81
N GLY A 60 -10.55 78.70 -3.60
CA GLY A 60 -11.43 77.52 -3.67
C GLY A 60 -11.27 76.65 -4.93
N TYR A 61 -10.55 77.12 -5.94
CA TYR A 61 -10.31 76.47 -7.22
C TYR A 61 -8.82 76.12 -7.35
N LEU A 62 -8.49 75.07 -8.11
CA LEU A 62 -7.09 74.68 -8.32
C LEU A 62 -6.62 75.27 -9.66
N ASP A 63 -5.90 76.39 -9.59
CA ASP A 63 -5.41 77.08 -10.78
C ASP A 63 -4.17 76.36 -11.41
N PRO A 64 -3.88 76.55 -12.72
CA PRO A 64 -2.89 75.73 -13.44
C PRO A 64 -1.44 75.74 -12.92
N GLU A 65 -1.09 76.74 -12.10
CA GLU A 65 0.24 76.89 -11.50
C GLU A 65 0.29 76.52 -10.00
N GLU A 66 -0.85 76.17 -9.41
CA GLU A 66 -1.00 75.80 -8.00
C GLU A 66 -0.95 74.28 -7.79
N LYS A 67 -0.52 73.82 -6.59
CA LYS A 67 -0.52 72.39 -6.22
C LYS A 67 -1.64 72.00 -5.27
N CYS A 68 -2.27 72.98 -4.65
CA CYS A 68 -3.47 72.85 -3.84
C CYS A 68 -4.08 74.25 -3.71
N ASP A 69 -5.35 74.36 -3.37
CA ASP A 69 -5.98 75.59 -2.89
C ASP A 69 -6.85 75.27 -1.67
N GLY A 70 -6.50 75.79 -0.49
CA GLY A 70 -7.29 75.61 0.74
C GLY A 70 -7.42 74.13 1.16
N THR A 71 -8.54 73.50 0.77
CA THR A 71 -8.81 72.05 0.96
C THR A 71 -8.99 71.28 -0.36
N ASN A 72 -8.74 71.92 -1.50
CA ASN A 72 -8.80 71.34 -2.84
C ASN A 72 -7.37 70.96 -3.26
N PHE A 73 -7.06 69.67 -3.24
CA PHE A 73 -5.71 69.13 -3.50
C PHE A 73 -5.59 68.49 -4.90
N GLY A 74 -6.52 68.79 -5.82
CA GLY A 74 -6.48 68.23 -7.18
C GLY A 74 -6.77 66.72 -7.29
N GLY A 75 -7.19 66.09 -6.20
CA GLY A 75 -7.36 64.64 -6.09
C GLY A 75 -6.27 63.96 -5.25
N GLU A 76 -5.22 64.68 -4.85
CA GLU A 76 -4.18 64.15 -3.95
C GLU A 76 -4.68 64.09 -2.49
N ASP A 77 -4.26 63.07 -1.76
CA ASP A 77 -4.38 62.95 -0.31
C ASP A 77 -3.08 62.42 0.32
N CYS A 78 -3.08 62.07 1.59
CA CYS A 78 -1.86 61.55 2.22
C CYS A 78 -1.47 60.16 1.67
N LEU A 79 -2.44 59.31 1.30
CA LEU A 79 -2.17 57.98 0.76
C LEU A 79 -1.62 58.08 -0.67
N SER A 80 -2.21 58.93 -1.53
CA SER A 80 -1.72 59.10 -2.92
C SER A 80 -0.28 59.65 -2.99
N LEU A 81 0.16 60.35 -1.95
CA LEU A 81 1.52 60.88 -1.81
C LEU A 81 2.47 59.98 -1.01
N GLY A 82 2.06 58.74 -0.68
CA GLY A 82 2.90 57.73 -0.05
C GLY A 82 3.02 57.82 1.48
N TRP A 83 1.93 58.14 2.18
CA TRP A 83 1.87 58.22 3.65
C TRP A 83 0.69 57.42 4.19
N ALA A 84 0.86 56.82 5.37
CA ALA A 84 -0.14 56.02 6.12
C ALA A 84 -1.56 56.62 6.15
N GLY A 85 -1.62 57.95 6.22
CA GLY A 85 -2.87 58.67 6.43
C GLY A 85 -2.64 60.08 6.96
N GLY A 86 -3.65 60.61 7.64
CA GLY A 86 -3.67 61.98 8.16
C GLY A 86 -4.46 62.95 7.25
N LYS A 87 -4.08 64.23 7.25
CA LYS A 87 -4.74 65.27 6.45
C LYS A 87 -3.72 66.23 5.85
N LEU A 88 -3.69 66.31 4.51
CA LEU A 88 -2.96 67.36 3.81
C LEU A 88 -3.42 68.75 4.25
N LYS A 89 -2.46 69.68 4.27
CA LYS A 89 -2.72 71.11 4.40
C LYS A 89 -2.24 71.80 3.13
N CYS A 90 -2.92 72.86 2.73
CA CYS A 90 -2.37 73.77 1.73
C CYS A 90 -1.69 74.94 2.44
N SER A 91 -0.47 75.27 2.02
CA SER A 91 0.25 76.44 2.54
C SER A 91 -0.26 77.74 1.90
N ASP A 92 -0.03 78.89 2.55
CA ASP A 92 -0.35 80.24 2.04
C ASP A 92 0.43 80.62 0.74
N SER A 93 1.11 79.67 0.10
CA SER A 93 1.83 79.82 -1.17
C SER A 93 1.54 78.65 -2.13
N CYS A 94 0.42 77.96 -1.92
CA CYS A 94 -0.16 76.94 -2.79
C CYS A 94 0.76 75.75 -3.13
N VAL A 95 1.59 75.40 -2.15
CA VAL A 95 2.35 74.15 -2.07
C VAL A 95 1.69 73.24 -1.03
N ILE A 96 1.56 71.96 -1.35
CA ILE A 96 1.08 70.91 -0.44
C ILE A 96 2.04 70.79 0.75
N ASP A 97 1.47 70.84 1.95
CA ASP A 97 2.17 70.64 3.23
C ASP A 97 1.78 69.28 3.82
N THR A 98 2.71 68.33 3.78
CA THR A 98 2.55 66.96 4.30
C THR A 98 2.76 66.86 5.82
N SER A 99 3.04 67.96 6.54
CA SER A 99 3.16 67.95 8.02
C SER A 99 1.86 67.64 8.79
N GLY A 100 0.76 67.38 8.07
CA GLY A 100 -0.48 66.85 8.61
C GLY A 100 -0.72 65.37 8.27
N CYS A 101 0.14 64.75 7.47
CA CYS A 101 0.16 63.31 7.25
C CYS A 101 0.91 62.60 8.39
N THR A 102 0.61 61.33 8.58
CA THR A 102 1.34 60.43 9.47
C THR A 102 2.36 59.66 8.66
N GLU A 103 3.64 59.69 9.08
CA GLU A 103 4.64 58.73 8.59
C GLU A 103 4.14 57.32 8.89
N GLN A 104 4.32 56.38 7.96
CA GLN A 104 4.23 54.94 8.31
C GLN A 104 5.20 54.69 9.47
N PRO A 105 4.89 53.78 10.41
CA PRO A 105 5.93 53.18 11.22
C PRO A 105 6.92 52.43 10.31
N THR A 106 7.97 51.86 10.87
CA THR A 106 8.95 51.13 10.07
C THR A 106 8.94 49.71 10.57
N GLU A 107 8.48 48.79 9.72
CA GLU A 107 8.40 47.37 10.00
C GLU A 107 9.77 46.84 10.44
N ILE A 108 9.79 45.99 11.46
CA ILE A 108 10.99 45.31 11.94
C ILE A 108 10.93 43.88 11.44
N CYS A 109 11.49 43.67 10.24
CA CYS A 109 11.34 42.49 9.37
C CYS A 109 11.89 41.14 9.91
N ASP A 110 11.96 40.94 11.23
CA ASP A 110 12.45 39.73 11.89
C ASP A 110 11.76 39.44 13.25
N ASN A 111 10.52 39.90 13.47
CA ASN A 111 9.90 39.88 14.81
C ASN A 111 8.46 39.33 14.96
N ASP A 112 7.83 38.86 13.86
CA ASP A 112 6.46 38.34 13.78
C ASP A 112 5.36 39.33 14.23
N VAL A 113 5.59 40.65 14.11
CA VAL A 113 4.63 41.71 14.45
C VAL A 113 4.51 42.72 13.32
N ASP A 114 3.27 42.94 12.87
CA ASP A 114 2.77 44.10 12.12
C ASP A 114 3.03 45.39 12.94
N ASP A 115 4.27 45.87 12.91
CA ASP A 115 4.80 47.05 13.62
C ASP A 115 4.36 48.35 12.91
N ASP A 116 4.15 48.25 11.59
CA ASP A 116 3.61 49.24 10.66
C ASP A 116 2.08 49.42 10.78
N GLY A 117 1.33 48.33 10.88
CA GLY A 117 -0.13 48.31 11.01
C GLY A 117 -0.91 48.23 9.69
N ASP A 118 -0.26 47.94 8.55
CA ASP A 118 -0.94 47.73 7.26
C ASP A 118 -1.60 46.34 7.12
N GLY A 119 -1.18 45.38 7.95
CA GLY A 119 -1.73 44.02 8.01
C GLY A 119 -0.92 42.97 7.26
N ALA A 120 0.23 43.32 6.67
CA ALA A 120 1.33 42.40 6.44
C ALA A 120 2.16 42.22 7.73
N VAL A 121 3.12 41.28 7.72
CA VAL A 121 4.05 41.01 8.83
C VAL A 121 5.38 40.60 8.21
N ASP A 122 6.48 41.16 8.71
CA ASP A 122 7.86 40.83 8.31
C ASP A 122 8.02 40.71 6.77
N CYS A 123 8.55 39.60 6.27
CA CYS A 123 8.88 39.39 4.86
C CYS A 123 7.66 39.18 3.94
N VAL A 124 6.44 39.18 4.48
CA VAL A 124 5.19 39.29 3.71
C VAL A 124 4.90 40.76 3.37
N ASP A 125 5.47 41.71 4.13
CA ASP A 125 5.37 43.15 3.90
C ASP A 125 6.22 43.57 2.69
N LEU A 126 5.64 44.44 1.86
CA LEU A 126 6.30 45.03 0.71
C LEU A 126 7.42 46.00 1.11
N ASP A 127 7.32 46.64 2.28
CA ASP A 127 8.33 47.55 2.80
C ASP A 127 9.56 46.81 3.36
N CYS A 128 9.44 45.51 3.64
CA CYS A 128 10.54 44.60 3.98
C CYS A 128 11.30 44.02 2.76
N ALA A 129 10.84 44.26 1.52
CA ALA A 129 11.38 43.66 0.29
C ALA A 129 12.85 44.00 -0.07
N ALA A 130 13.56 44.76 0.77
CA ALA A 130 14.97 45.06 0.63
C ALA A 130 15.79 44.82 1.91
N ASP A 131 15.19 44.30 2.99
CA ASP A 131 15.90 44.05 4.24
C ASP A 131 16.72 42.74 4.18
N PRO A 132 18.00 42.73 4.62
CA PRO A 132 18.81 41.51 4.68
C PRO A 132 18.30 40.40 5.60
N ALA A 133 17.35 40.67 6.50
CA ALA A 133 16.66 39.63 7.29
C ALA A 133 15.80 38.73 6.39
N CYS A 134 15.12 39.34 5.40
CA CYS A 134 14.33 38.67 4.37
C CYS A 134 15.23 38.11 3.25
N GLY A 135 16.13 37.20 3.62
CA GLY A 135 16.88 36.38 2.66
C GLY A 135 15.96 35.54 1.76
N PRO A 136 16.49 34.89 0.70
CA PRO A 136 15.68 34.08 -0.21
C PRO A 136 14.88 33.04 0.58
N MET A 137 13.55 33.17 0.55
CA MET A 137 12.65 32.48 1.45
C MET A 137 12.28 31.12 0.86
N CYS A 138 12.98 30.09 1.32
CA CYS A 138 12.67 28.73 0.93
C CYS A 138 11.36 28.24 1.55
N GLY A 139 10.47 27.70 0.72
CA GLY A 139 9.15 27.20 1.09
C GLY A 139 7.99 28.11 0.70
N ASN A 140 8.19 29.07 -0.21
CA ASN A 140 7.14 29.98 -0.70
C ASN A 140 6.34 29.43 -1.93
N ALA A 141 6.65 28.19 -2.34
CA ALA A 141 6.18 27.44 -3.50
C ALA A 141 6.61 27.97 -4.89
N LYS A 142 7.53 28.96 -4.96
CA LYS A 142 8.10 29.46 -6.21
C LYS A 142 9.62 29.39 -6.16
N VAL A 143 10.24 29.00 -7.27
CA VAL A 143 11.69 29.00 -7.40
C VAL A 143 12.15 30.34 -7.98
N GLU A 144 12.73 31.19 -7.15
CA GLU A 144 13.19 32.54 -7.48
C GLU A 144 14.73 32.63 -7.39
N PRO A 145 15.44 33.29 -8.33
CA PRO A 145 16.91 33.32 -8.28
C PRO A 145 17.42 34.00 -6.99
N PRO A 146 18.20 33.31 -6.13
CA PRO A 146 19.19 32.28 -6.47
C PRO A 146 18.85 30.81 -6.12
N GLU A 147 17.59 30.49 -5.80
CA GLU A 147 17.14 29.18 -5.31
C GLU A 147 17.27 28.07 -6.36
N ALA A 148 17.54 26.82 -5.92
CA ALA A 148 17.63 25.65 -6.80
C ALA A 148 16.30 24.89 -6.95
N CYS A 149 15.49 24.94 -5.90
CA CYS A 149 14.16 24.36 -5.68
C CYS A 149 13.44 25.23 -4.65
N ASP A 150 12.16 25.01 -4.40
CA ASP A 150 11.42 25.60 -3.27
C ASP A 150 10.36 24.59 -2.78
N GLY A 151 10.51 24.04 -1.58
CA GLY A 151 9.63 22.99 -1.07
C GLY A 151 9.48 21.82 -2.06
N ASN A 152 8.26 21.49 -2.44
CA ASN A 152 7.98 20.44 -3.44
C ASN A 152 8.21 20.91 -4.90
N ASN A 153 8.46 22.20 -5.13
CA ASN A 153 8.77 22.75 -6.43
C ASN A 153 10.27 22.59 -6.73
N LEU A 154 10.67 21.40 -7.16
CA LEU A 154 12.07 21.03 -7.43
C LEU A 154 12.66 21.68 -8.70
N ASN A 155 12.01 22.69 -9.29
CA ASN A 155 12.41 23.34 -10.54
C ASN A 155 12.58 22.37 -11.74
N GLY A 156 11.85 21.25 -11.73
CA GLY A 156 11.98 20.17 -12.70
C GLY A 156 13.24 19.30 -12.55
N LYS A 157 13.91 19.35 -11.40
CA LYS A 157 15.00 18.44 -11.05
C LYS A 157 14.45 17.13 -10.48
N THR A 158 15.14 16.05 -10.80
CA THR A 158 14.96 14.68 -10.29
C THR A 158 16.32 14.13 -9.84
N CYS A 159 16.35 13.01 -9.12
CA CYS A 159 17.60 12.31 -8.77
C CYS A 159 18.46 12.01 -10.02
N ALA A 160 17.83 11.51 -11.09
CA ALA A 160 18.44 11.35 -12.42
C ALA A 160 19.06 12.65 -13.00
N SER A 161 18.52 13.83 -12.67
CA SER A 161 19.07 15.12 -13.14
C SER A 161 20.28 15.62 -12.33
N GLU A 162 20.41 15.17 -11.07
CA GLU A 162 21.56 15.50 -10.20
C GLU A 162 22.68 14.45 -10.27
N GLY A 163 22.45 13.33 -10.98
CA GLY A 163 23.47 12.29 -11.28
C GLY A 163 23.33 10.99 -10.48
N PHE A 164 22.13 10.73 -9.94
CA PHE A 164 21.73 9.50 -9.26
C PHE A 164 20.89 8.63 -10.19
N VAL A 165 20.53 7.40 -9.79
CA VAL A 165 19.74 6.48 -10.63
C VAL A 165 18.24 6.69 -10.35
N GLY A 166 17.77 6.27 -9.18
CA GLY A 166 16.40 6.45 -8.69
C GLY A 166 16.23 7.34 -7.45
N GLY A 167 15.13 7.13 -6.73
CA GLY A 167 14.82 7.73 -5.42
C GLY A 167 14.09 9.09 -5.42
N MET A 168 13.78 9.55 -4.20
CA MET A 168 13.01 10.77 -3.90
C MET A 168 13.91 11.99 -3.63
N LEU A 169 13.96 12.90 -4.60
CA LEU A 169 14.62 14.20 -4.46
C LEU A 169 13.76 15.16 -3.64
N VAL A 170 14.32 15.83 -2.63
CA VAL A 170 13.60 16.83 -1.81
C VAL A 170 14.36 18.15 -1.75
N CYS A 171 13.67 19.25 -1.42
CA CYS A 171 14.30 20.56 -1.24
C CYS A 171 14.63 20.81 0.24
N LYS A 172 15.86 21.26 0.53
CA LYS A 172 16.26 21.67 1.87
C LYS A 172 15.66 23.02 2.24
N SER A 173 15.56 23.28 3.54
CA SER A 173 15.16 24.58 4.09
C SER A 173 16.13 25.74 3.76
N ASP A 174 17.26 25.48 3.10
CA ASP A 174 18.18 26.49 2.57
C ASP A 174 18.10 26.66 1.04
N CYS A 175 17.08 26.06 0.41
CA CYS A 175 16.83 26.06 -1.04
C CYS A 175 17.96 25.49 -1.90
N THR A 176 18.77 24.63 -1.29
CA THR A 176 19.58 23.64 -1.99
C THR A 176 18.83 22.32 -2.13
N ILE A 177 19.21 21.54 -3.12
CA ILE A 177 18.66 20.21 -3.35
C ILE A 177 19.20 19.24 -2.29
N ASP A 178 18.33 18.43 -1.70
CA ASP A 178 18.77 17.22 -1.00
C ASP A 178 18.80 16.03 -1.95
N THR A 179 19.89 15.29 -1.87
CA THR A 179 20.10 14.03 -2.60
C THR A 179 20.24 12.86 -1.64
N SER A 180 19.92 13.02 -0.34
CA SER A 180 19.99 11.92 0.63
C SER A 180 18.86 10.90 0.50
N GLY A 181 17.75 11.28 -0.13
CA GLY A 181 16.67 10.37 -0.53
C GLY A 181 16.80 9.86 -1.97
N CYS A 182 17.87 10.21 -2.68
CA CYS A 182 18.19 9.60 -3.97
C CYS A 182 19.00 8.33 -3.75
N GLY A 183 18.53 7.22 -4.29
CA GLY A 183 19.31 6.00 -4.44
C GLY A 183 20.62 6.29 -5.16
N THR A 184 21.71 5.68 -4.71
CA THR A 184 22.88 5.51 -5.58
C THR A 184 22.55 4.50 -6.68
N ALA A 185 23.51 4.06 -7.49
CA ALA A 185 23.27 2.77 -8.17
C ALA A 185 23.25 1.68 -7.09
N GLU A 186 22.35 0.72 -7.22
CA GLU A 186 22.25 -0.44 -6.34
C GLU A 186 23.63 -1.13 -6.16
N MET A 187 23.95 -1.55 -4.93
CA MET A 187 25.19 -2.29 -4.66
C MET A 187 24.90 -3.79 -4.70
N CYS A 188 24.85 -4.33 -5.92
CA CYS A 188 24.46 -5.68 -6.34
C CYS A 188 25.15 -6.91 -5.68
N ASN A 189 25.52 -6.88 -4.39
CA ASN A 189 26.06 -7.99 -3.60
C ASN A 189 25.91 -7.84 -2.06
N ASN A 190 24.92 -7.10 -1.59
CA ASN A 190 24.79 -6.75 -0.17
C ASN A 190 23.48 -7.20 0.48
N ALA A 191 22.54 -7.78 -0.28
CA ALA A 191 21.20 -8.16 0.14
C ALA A 191 20.37 -7.02 0.75
N ALA A 192 20.49 -5.82 0.16
CA ALA A 192 19.68 -4.66 0.47
C ALA A 192 19.07 -4.06 -0.81
N ASP A 193 18.07 -3.21 -0.58
CA ASP A 193 17.50 -2.26 -1.53
C ASP A 193 18.15 -0.90 -1.18
N ASP A 194 19.36 -0.64 -1.71
CA ASP A 194 20.15 0.59 -1.49
C ASP A 194 19.60 1.79 -2.28
N ASP A 195 18.80 1.53 -3.31
CA ASP A 195 18.25 2.47 -4.26
C ASP A 195 16.77 2.86 -3.96
N ILE A 196 16.06 1.96 -3.25
CA ILE A 196 14.73 2.09 -2.64
C ILE A 196 13.60 2.05 -3.68
N ASP A 197 13.66 1.08 -4.59
CA ASP A 197 12.65 0.82 -5.62
C ASP A 197 11.80 -0.44 -5.37
N GLY A 198 12.22 -1.29 -4.43
CA GLY A 198 11.56 -2.55 -4.05
C GLY A 198 12.25 -3.82 -4.57
N HIS A 199 13.32 -3.70 -5.34
CA HIS A 199 14.16 -4.81 -5.76
C HIS A 199 15.46 -4.92 -4.91
N VAL A 200 16.19 -6.05 -5.04
CA VAL A 200 17.38 -6.37 -4.22
C VAL A 200 18.41 -7.12 -5.05
N ASP A 201 19.68 -6.73 -4.94
CA ASP A 201 20.83 -7.32 -5.64
C ASP A 201 20.56 -7.59 -7.14
N CYS A 202 20.81 -8.80 -7.65
CA CYS A 202 20.59 -9.16 -9.06
C CYS A 202 19.11 -9.34 -9.44
N GLY A 203 18.18 -9.29 -8.46
CA GLY A 203 16.75 -9.15 -8.72
C GLY A 203 16.33 -7.73 -9.13
N ASP A 204 17.29 -6.78 -9.12
CA ASP A 204 17.10 -5.38 -9.49
C ASP A 204 17.41 -5.10 -10.98
N PRO A 205 16.47 -4.49 -11.74
CA PRO A 205 16.66 -4.12 -13.14
C PRO A 205 17.86 -3.21 -13.45
N ASP A 206 18.27 -2.35 -12.51
CA ASP A 206 19.44 -1.48 -12.66
C ASP A 206 20.77 -2.22 -12.37
N CYS A 207 20.72 -3.36 -11.68
CA CYS A 207 21.86 -4.29 -11.52
C CYS A 207 22.16 -5.14 -12.77
N PHE A 208 21.23 -5.29 -13.73
CA PHE A 208 21.39 -6.08 -14.97
C PHE A 208 22.57 -5.68 -15.89
N SER A 209 23.32 -4.63 -15.54
CA SER A 209 24.53 -4.21 -16.27
C SER A 209 25.78 -4.06 -15.40
N ASP A 210 25.70 -4.32 -14.09
CA ASP A 210 26.88 -4.33 -13.23
C ASP A 210 27.71 -5.61 -13.44
N ALA A 211 29.02 -5.50 -13.27
CA ALA A 211 29.93 -6.62 -13.42
C ALA A 211 29.70 -7.74 -12.38
N ILE A 212 28.98 -7.50 -11.29
CA ILE A 212 28.63 -8.55 -10.34
C ILE A 212 27.59 -9.49 -10.96
N CYS A 213 26.41 -8.99 -11.34
CA CYS A 213 25.34 -9.76 -12.01
C CYS A 213 25.57 -10.04 -13.50
N THR A 214 26.76 -9.73 -14.04
CA THR A 214 27.11 -10.04 -15.45
C THR A 214 28.52 -10.64 -15.62
N THR A 215 29.30 -10.77 -14.54
CA THR A 215 30.63 -11.44 -14.55
C THR A 215 30.98 -12.16 -13.24
N GLY A 216 30.09 -12.16 -12.26
CA GLY A 216 30.14 -13.00 -11.06
C GLY A 216 29.45 -14.34 -11.27
N GLY A 217 29.65 -14.92 -12.47
CA GLY A 217 28.82 -15.99 -12.99
C GLY A 217 28.71 -17.22 -12.10
N GLU A 218 27.60 -17.93 -12.26
CA GLU A 218 27.06 -18.93 -11.34
C GLU A 218 28.13 -19.78 -10.63
N VAL A 219 28.13 -19.65 -9.29
CA VAL A 219 29.18 -20.19 -8.41
C VAL A 219 28.82 -21.53 -7.77
N ILE A 220 27.55 -21.90 -7.80
CA ILE A 220 26.98 -23.19 -7.40
C ILE A 220 26.16 -23.65 -8.61
N CYS A 221 26.45 -24.82 -9.17
CA CYS A 221 25.84 -25.28 -10.44
C CYS A 221 25.22 -26.67 -10.25
N ASP A 222 24.59 -26.84 -9.09
CA ASP A 222 23.90 -28.03 -8.62
C ASP A 222 22.89 -27.72 -7.49
N ASP A 223 22.26 -26.53 -7.50
CA ASP A 223 21.29 -26.12 -6.46
C ASP A 223 19.95 -25.51 -6.94
N PHE A 224 19.68 -25.50 -8.25
CA PHE A 224 18.42 -25.09 -8.91
C PHE A 224 18.07 -23.60 -8.82
N ASN A 225 18.95 -22.76 -8.28
CA ASN A 225 18.73 -21.32 -8.22
C ASN A 225 19.47 -20.62 -9.35
N ASP A 226 18.99 -19.44 -9.74
CA ASP A 226 19.69 -18.51 -10.62
C ASP A 226 20.56 -17.59 -9.74
N ASN A 227 21.84 -17.94 -9.55
CA ASN A 227 22.75 -17.26 -8.61
C ASN A 227 23.30 -15.93 -9.17
N ASP A 228 23.18 -15.66 -10.48
CA ASP A 228 23.71 -14.45 -11.11
C ASP A 228 22.67 -13.57 -11.83
N GLY A 229 21.44 -14.05 -12.01
CA GLY A 229 20.25 -13.31 -12.47
C GLY A 229 20.03 -13.33 -13.98
N ASP A 230 20.66 -14.24 -14.73
CA ASP A 230 20.62 -14.32 -16.20
C ASP A 230 19.42 -15.13 -16.75
N ALA A 231 18.66 -15.78 -15.86
CA ALA A 231 17.51 -16.67 -16.09
C ALA A 231 17.83 -18.06 -16.66
N LEU A 232 19.11 -18.45 -16.70
CA LEU A 232 19.56 -19.85 -16.83
C LEU A 232 19.99 -20.37 -15.45
N ILE A 233 19.76 -21.65 -15.17
CA ILE A 233 20.12 -22.27 -13.88
C ILE A 233 21.11 -23.42 -14.04
N ASP A 234 22.03 -23.55 -13.09
CA ASP A 234 23.00 -24.62 -12.98
C ASP A 234 23.70 -24.92 -14.33
N CYS A 235 23.61 -26.17 -14.78
CA CYS A 235 24.22 -26.61 -16.03
C CYS A 235 23.47 -26.18 -17.29
N GLU A 236 22.29 -25.55 -17.18
CA GLU A 236 21.67 -24.85 -18.31
C GLU A 236 22.50 -23.62 -18.70
N ASP A 237 23.14 -22.94 -17.73
CA ASP A 237 24.07 -21.87 -18.05
C ASP A 237 25.41 -22.39 -18.59
N ALA A 238 25.46 -22.44 -19.92
CA ALA A 238 26.69 -22.76 -20.64
C ALA A 238 27.76 -21.65 -20.58
N SER A 239 27.44 -20.45 -20.07
CA SER A 239 28.34 -19.28 -20.01
C SER A 239 29.39 -19.46 -18.93
N ASP A 240 28.94 -19.79 -17.72
CA ASP A 240 29.74 -19.75 -16.50
C ASP A 240 29.85 -21.13 -15.83
N CYS A 241 28.80 -21.97 -15.84
CA CYS A 241 28.85 -23.33 -15.30
C CYS A 241 29.56 -24.38 -16.18
N GLN A 242 29.58 -24.22 -17.52
CA GLN A 242 30.17 -25.22 -18.46
C GLN A 242 31.67 -25.52 -18.23
N ALA A 243 32.40 -24.69 -17.48
CA ALA A 243 33.80 -24.94 -17.12
C ALA A 243 33.97 -25.85 -15.89
N LEU A 244 32.92 -26.07 -15.11
CA LEU A 244 32.94 -26.83 -13.86
C LEU A 244 32.77 -28.33 -14.10
N ALA A 245 33.21 -29.12 -13.12
CA ALA A 245 33.22 -30.57 -13.21
C ALA A 245 31.81 -31.19 -13.14
N VAL A 246 30.87 -30.51 -12.47
CA VAL A 246 29.49 -30.97 -12.28
C VAL A 246 28.71 -30.95 -13.61
N CYS A 247 28.93 -29.93 -14.44
CA CYS A 247 28.35 -29.79 -15.78
C CYS A 247 29.18 -30.42 -16.90
N GLN A 248 30.12 -31.34 -16.60
CA GLN A 248 30.73 -32.16 -17.65
C GLN A 248 29.91 -33.44 -17.84
N PRO A 249 29.37 -33.72 -19.05
CA PRO A 249 28.63 -34.95 -19.30
C PRO A 249 29.41 -36.21 -18.94
N GLY A 250 28.75 -37.05 -18.15
CA GLY A 250 29.22 -38.35 -17.71
C GLY A 250 29.00 -39.47 -18.72
N GLY A 251 28.54 -40.61 -18.23
CA GLY A 251 28.45 -41.85 -19.01
C GLY A 251 27.18 -42.66 -18.79
N THR A 252 26.28 -42.20 -17.90
CA THR A 252 24.98 -42.81 -17.64
C THR A 252 23.92 -42.14 -18.53
N PRO A 253 23.19 -42.87 -19.38
CA PRO A 253 22.14 -42.27 -20.22
C PRO A 253 20.97 -41.75 -19.38
N THR A 254 20.11 -40.93 -19.99
CA THR A 254 18.79 -40.55 -19.47
C THR A 254 18.06 -41.75 -18.87
N GLY A 255 17.41 -41.57 -17.72
CA GLY A 255 16.76 -42.64 -16.97
C GLY A 255 17.70 -43.54 -16.16
N GLY A 256 19.03 -43.42 -16.29
CA GLY A 256 19.99 -44.17 -15.48
C GLY A 256 20.24 -43.58 -14.08
N ALA A 257 20.90 -44.37 -13.22
CA ALA A 257 21.18 -44.01 -11.81
C ALA A 257 22.36 -43.02 -11.66
N CYS A 258 22.26 -42.06 -10.74
CA CYS A 258 23.29 -41.03 -10.50
C CYS A 258 23.35 -40.56 -9.04
N ASP A 259 24.55 -40.13 -8.61
CA ASP A 259 24.78 -39.45 -7.33
C ASP A 259 25.15 -37.95 -7.57
N SER A 260 25.18 -37.49 -8.83
CA SER A 260 25.55 -36.13 -9.26
C SER A 260 25.24 -35.94 -10.75
N SER A 261 24.92 -34.71 -11.17
CA SER A 261 24.76 -34.33 -12.58
C SER A 261 25.92 -34.79 -13.47
N SER A 262 27.16 -34.79 -12.96
CA SER A 262 28.34 -35.23 -13.73
C SER A 262 28.41 -36.73 -14.06
N ASP A 263 27.52 -37.56 -13.51
CA ASP A 263 27.36 -38.95 -13.94
C ASP A 263 26.59 -39.08 -15.25
N CYS A 264 25.78 -38.07 -15.58
CA CYS A 264 24.75 -38.13 -16.61
C CYS A 264 25.23 -37.70 -17.99
N GLN A 265 24.81 -38.43 -19.02
CA GLN A 265 25.05 -38.06 -20.41
C GLN A 265 24.09 -36.94 -20.80
N ALA A 266 24.67 -35.86 -21.30
CA ALA A 266 23.95 -34.80 -22.00
C ALA A 266 24.61 -34.52 -23.36
N ASN A 267 23.84 -34.00 -24.30
CA ASN A 267 24.24 -33.76 -25.68
C ASN A 267 24.85 -32.37 -25.86
N ASP A 268 24.36 -31.35 -25.15
CA ASP A 268 24.82 -29.96 -25.28
C ASP A 268 25.59 -29.44 -24.03
N SER A 269 25.90 -30.34 -23.09
CA SER A 269 26.77 -30.15 -21.89
C SER A 269 26.10 -29.49 -20.69
N ASP A 270 24.83 -29.85 -20.55
CA ASP A 270 23.79 -29.47 -19.62
C ASP A 270 23.24 -30.69 -18.84
N PRO A 271 24.11 -31.55 -18.25
CA PRO A 271 23.66 -32.76 -17.60
C PRO A 271 22.98 -32.45 -16.27
N PHE A 272 21.99 -33.27 -15.92
CA PHE A 272 21.19 -33.07 -14.72
C PHE A 272 20.93 -34.42 -14.01
N CYS A 273 20.87 -34.39 -12.68
CA CYS A 273 20.56 -35.56 -11.85
C CYS A 273 19.50 -35.18 -10.80
N PHE A 274 18.33 -35.82 -10.86
CA PHE A 274 17.40 -35.78 -9.72
C PHE A 274 17.94 -36.72 -8.63
N ASP A 275 18.45 -36.20 -7.52
CA ASP A 275 18.90 -37.00 -6.36
C ASP A 275 17.95 -36.90 -5.14
N PHE A 276 16.78 -36.27 -5.34
CA PHE A 276 15.72 -36.11 -4.34
C PHE A 276 15.09 -37.43 -3.89
N PRO A 277 14.50 -37.50 -2.67
CA PRO A 277 13.92 -38.73 -2.11
C PRO A 277 12.90 -39.45 -3.00
N MET A 278 12.13 -38.70 -3.80
CA MET A 278 11.12 -39.25 -4.72
C MET A 278 11.70 -39.91 -5.98
N TRP A 279 13.02 -39.90 -6.21
CA TRP A 279 13.69 -40.53 -7.36
C TRP A 279 14.65 -41.66 -6.91
N PRO A 280 14.17 -42.91 -6.74
CA PRO A 280 14.96 -44.02 -6.20
C PRO A 280 16.26 -44.28 -6.96
N ASP A 281 17.40 -44.32 -6.25
CA ASP A 281 18.78 -44.44 -6.79
C ASP A 281 19.21 -43.29 -7.75
N GLY A 282 18.51 -42.15 -7.74
CA GLY A 282 18.82 -40.91 -8.49
C GLY A 282 18.61 -41.03 -10.01
N TYR A 283 18.17 -39.98 -10.70
CA TYR A 283 17.74 -40.10 -12.10
C TYR A 283 18.46 -39.12 -13.04
N CYS A 284 19.18 -39.68 -14.01
CA CYS A 284 19.86 -38.92 -15.03
C CYS A 284 18.89 -38.30 -16.05
N SER A 285 19.14 -37.03 -16.33
CA SER A 285 18.45 -36.21 -17.31
C SER A 285 19.44 -35.23 -17.95
N GLU A 286 18.93 -34.43 -18.88
CA GLU A 286 19.60 -33.26 -19.47
C GLU A 286 18.50 -32.20 -19.67
N PHE A 287 18.88 -30.92 -19.66
CA PHE A 287 17.95 -29.86 -20.06
C PHE A 287 17.60 -30.01 -21.55
N CYS A 288 16.44 -29.50 -21.95
CA CYS A 288 16.00 -29.58 -23.34
C CYS A 288 15.18 -28.37 -23.80
N SER A 289 15.38 -28.01 -25.06
CA SER A 289 14.77 -26.87 -25.70
C SER A 289 13.49 -27.24 -26.46
N PHE A 290 12.41 -26.49 -26.20
CA PHE A 290 11.22 -26.52 -27.04
C PHE A 290 11.35 -25.55 -28.23
N PRO A 291 10.84 -25.90 -29.44
CA PRO A 291 10.25 -27.18 -29.84
C PRO A 291 11.28 -28.12 -30.50
N THR A 292 12.59 -27.98 -30.20
CA THR A 292 13.65 -28.73 -30.89
C THR A 292 13.75 -30.18 -30.44
N ASN A 293 13.47 -30.45 -29.15
CA ASN A 293 13.60 -31.75 -28.50
C ASN A 293 14.94 -32.44 -28.84
N ASP A 294 15.97 -31.94 -28.17
CA ASP A 294 17.40 -32.29 -28.26
C ASP A 294 17.75 -33.55 -27.48
N CYS A 295 16.80 -34.11 -26.72
CA CYS A 295 16.96 -35.27 -25.86
C CYS A 295 17.60 -36.48 -26.53
N GLY A 296 18.48 -37.15 -25.80
CA GLY A 296 19.15 -38.36 -26.23
C GLY A 296 18.24 -39.58 -26.36
N GLY A 297 18.32 -40.27 -27.50
CA GLY A 297 17.75 -41.61 -27.66
C GLY A 297 16.25 -41.62 -27.94
N ASP A 298 15.48 -42.24 -27.04
CA ASP A 298 14.02 -42.30 -27.00
C ASP A 298 13.40 -41.36 -25.96
N ALA A 299 14.22 -40.60 -25.21
CA ALA A 299 13.76 -39.64 -24.23
C ALA A 299 12.85 -38.54 -24.81
N VAL A 300 11.93 -38.06 -23.97
CA VAL A 300 10.92 -37.05 -24.26
C VAL A 300 11.27 -35.79 -23.46
N CYS A 301 11.29 -34.65 -24.14
CA CYS A 301 11.41 -33.35 -23.49
C CYS A 301 10.07 -32.99 -22.86
N VAL A 302 10.02 -32.94 -21.53
CA VAL A 302 8.83 -32.61 -20.72
C VAL A 302 9.03 -31.23 -20.11
N TYR A 303 8.02 -30.37 -20.16
CA TYR A 303 8.12 -29.01 -19.60
C TYR A 303 8.13 -29.06 -18.08
N ALA A 304 9.06 -28.33 -17.46
CA ALA A 304 9.32 -28.38 -16.01
C ALA A 304 9.12 -27.03 -15.29
N GLY A 305 8.56 -26.02 -15.98
CA GLY A 305 8.20 -24.74 -15.36
C GLY A 305 9.35 -23.75 -15.15
N PHE A 306 10.56 -24.03 -15.65
CA PHE A 306 11.73 -23.15 -15.43
C PHE A 306 11.59 -21.77 -16.10
N PRO A 307 12.17 -20.70 -15.50
CA PRO A 307 12.14 -19.34 -16.06
C PRO A 307 12.73 -19.23 -17.48
N SER A 308 13.73 -20.04 -17.80
CA SER A 308 14.35 -20.17 -19.12
C SER A 308 13.37 -20.65 -20.22
N GLY A 309 12.27 -21.30 -19.82
CA GLY A 309 11.35 -22.00 -20.71
C GLY A 309 11.88 -23.37 -21.19
N ALA A 310 12.97 -23.87 -20.61
CA ALA A 310 13.47 -25.21 -20.87
C ALA A 310 12.59 -26.31 -20.26
N GLY A 311 12.72 -27.52 -20.79
CA GLY A 311 12.21 -28.75 -20.21
C GLY A 311 13.32 -29.66 -19.71
N LEU A 312 12.94 -30.85 -19.26
CA LEU A 312 13.84 -31.93 -18.86
C LEU A 312 13.60 -33.17 -19.71
N CYS A 313 14.68 -33.87 -20.06
CA CYS A 313 14.60 -35.13 -20.77
C CYS A 313 14.25 -36.28 -19.81
N LEU A 314 13.06 -36.85 -19.95
CA LEU A 314 12.65 -38.08 -19.27
C LEU A 314 12.71 -39.27 -20.23
N ASP A 315 13.17 -40.42 -19.76
CA ASP A 315 13.41 -41.61 -20.58
C ASP A 315 12.10 -42.15 -21.15
N GLY A 316 12.02 -42.30 -22.47
CA GLY A 316 10.77 -42.65 -23.17
C GLY A 316 10.51 -44.14 -23.14
N CYS A 317 9.24 -44.53 -22.97
CA CYS A 317 8.88 -45.93 -22.75
C CYS A 317 7.67 -46.39 -23.58
N THR A 318 7.47 -47.71 -23.64
CA THR A 318 6.26 -48.31 -24.22
C THR A 318 5.55 -49.27 -23.28
N THR A 319 6.26 -49.78 -22.28
CA THR A 319 5.80 -50.63 -21.19
C THR A 319 6.72 -50.46 -19.97
N ASN A 320 6.27 -50.79 -18.75
CA ASN A 320 7.12 -50.77 -17.54
C ASN A 320 8.38 -51.66 -17.64
N ALA A 321 8.44 -52.57 -18.62
CA ALA A 321 9.64 -53.39 -18.86
C ALA A 321 10.76 -52.66 -19.61
N ASP A 322 10.48 -51.45 -20.12
CA ASP A 322 11.47 -50.54 -20.69
C ASP A 322 12.15 -49.70 -19.59
N CYS A 323 11.44 -49.45 -18.48
CA CYS A 323 11.90 -48.70 -17.32
C CYS A 323 12.77 -49.53 -16.35
N ARG A 324 13.53 -48.83 -15.50
CA ARG A 324 14.30 -49.44 -14.41
C ARG A 324 13.40 -49.83 -13.22
N PRO A 325 13.83 -50.72 -12.31
CA PRO A 325 13.05 -51.00 -11.09
C PRO A 325 12.79 -49.74 -10.27
N GLY A 326 11.58 -49.59 -9.72
CA GLY A 326 11.11 -48.38 -9.04
C GLY A 326 10.55 -47.30 -9.99
N TYR A 327 10.39 -47.60 -11.29
CA TYR A 327 9.89 -46.67 -12.31
C TYR A 327 8.83 -47.31 -13.22
N THR A 328 7.65 -46.71 -13.28
CA THR A 328 6.54 -47.08 -14.17
C THR A 328 6.64 -46.38 -15.51
N CYS A 329 6.03 -46.98 -16.54
CA CYS A 329 5.83 -46.33 -17.83
C CYS A 329 4.46 -45.63 -17.86
N GLN A 330 4.44 -44.31 -17.71
CA GLN A 330 3.21 -43.53 -17.54
C GLN A 330 3.25 -42.20 -18.30
N GLU A 331 2.11 -41.51 -18.39
CA GLU A 331 2.05 -40.14 -18.91
C GLU A 331 2.56 -39.19 -17.81
N PRO A 332 3.45 -38.22 -18.13
CA PRO A 332 3.95 -37.26 -17.14
C PRO A 332 2.82 -36.31 -16.69
N PRO A 333 2.84 -35.80 -15.43
CA PRO A 333 1.67 -35.12 -14.84
C PRO A 333 1.13 -33.89 -15.62
N ASP A 334 2.00 -33.10 -16.25
CA ASP A 334 1.66 -31.76 -16.75
C ASP A 334 1.89 -31.54 -18.26
N ASP A 335 1.88 -32.60 -19.08
CA ASP A 335 2.28 -32.53 -20.50
C ASP A 335 1.16 -32.89 -21.50
N ASN A 336 0.92 -31.97 -22.45
CA ASN A 336 0.07 -32.15 -23.64
C ASN A 336 0.90 -32.56 -24.88
N THR A 337 2.14 -32.99 -24.70
CA THR A 337 3.11 -33.34 -25.77
C THR A 337 3.00 -34.80 -26.21
N GLY A 338 2.52 -35.68 -25.31
CA GLY A 338 1.94 -36.98 -25.67
C GLY A 338 2.95 -38.11 -25.88
N GLY A 339 3.86 -38.30 -24.92
CA GLY A 339 4.76 -39.45 -24.81
C GLY A 339 4.65 -40.13 -23.45
N LEU A 340 4.73 -41.46 -23.42
CA LEU A 340 4.92 -42.20 -22.16
C LEU A 340 6.39 -42.12 -21.75
N VAL A 341 6.65 -41.85 -20.48
CA VAL A 341 7.99 -41.75 -19.89
C VAL A 341 8.14 -42.66 -18.67
N CYS A 342 9.39 -42.98 -18.35
CA CYS A 342 9.75 -43.67 -17.11
C CYS A 342 9.82 -42.68 -15.96
N PHE A 343 8.82 -42.74 -15.09
CA PHE A 343 8.64 -41.89 -13.91
C PHE A 343 8.62 -42.78 -12.64
N PRO A 344 8.98 -42.29 -11.44
CA PRO A 344 8.88 -43.08 -10.21
C PRO A 344 7.51 -43.75 -10.03
N GLU A 345 7.50 -44.99 -9.52
CA GLU A 345 6.27 -45.72 -9.22
C GLU A 345 5.55 -45.05 -8.03
N SER A 346 4.37 -44.48 -8.25
CA SER A 346 3.50 -43.95 -7.20
C SER A 346 2.75 -45.09 -6.50
N GLU A 347 2.70 -45.05 -5.18
CA GLU A 347 1.90 -45.95 -4.35
C GLU A 347 0.46 -45.42 -4.21
N ASP A 348 -0.54 -46.31 -4.12
CA ASP A 348 -1.91 -45.96 -3.72
C ASP A 348 -2.03 -46.15 -2.21
N CYS A 349 -1.87 -45.05 -1.47
CA CYS A 349 -1.56 -45.04 -0.05
C CYS A 349 -2.65 -45.58 0.90
N TYR A 350 -3.74 -46.18 0.40
CA TYR A 350 -4.95 -46.48 1.18
C TYR A 350 -5.63 -47.83 0.87
N ASN A 351 -5.08 -48.66 -0.01
CA ASN A 351 -5.79 -49.80 -0.57
C ASN A 351 -5.44 -51.18 0.04
N GLY A 352 -4.44 -51.25 0.93
CA GLY A 352 -4.00 -52.48 1.59
C GLY A 352 -3.07 -53.35 0.75
N THR A 353 -2.48 -52.79 -0.31
CA THR A 353 -1.54 -53.47 -1.21
C THR A 353 -0.23 -52.72 -1.37
N ASP A 354 0.77 -53.47 -1.83
CA ASP A 354 2.15 -53.09 -2.17
C ASP A 354 2.13 -52.93 -3.69
N ASP A 355 1.74 -51.75 -4.18
CA ASP A 355 1.40 -51.52 -5.60
C ASP A 355 2.66 -51.31 -6.44
N ASN A 356 3.62 -50.56 -5.93
CA ASN A 356 4.98 -50.44 -6.49
C ASN A 356 5.81 -51.74 -6.32
N ASN A 357 5.39 -52.68 -5.45
CA ASN A 357 6.06 -53.95 -5.19
C ASN A 357 7.48 -53.81 -4.58
N ASP A 358 7.78 -52.70 -3.88
CA ASP A 358 9.02 -52.48 -3.12
C ASP A 358 9.11 -53.36 -1.86
N GLY A 359 7.94 -53.77 -1.32
CA GLY A 359 7.80 -54.56 -0.09
C GLY A 359 7.23 -53.81 1.11
N LYS A 360 6.90 -52.52 0.95
CA LYS A 360 6.04 -51.70 1.79
C LYS A 360 4.65 -51.60 1.15
N ALA A 361 3.69 -50.99 1.83
CA ALA A 361 2.31 -50.88 1.37
C ALA A 361 1.68 -49.70 2.10
N ASP A 362 0.79 -48.97 1.43
CA ASP A 362 0.10 -47.83 2.00
C ASP A 362 1.11 -46.82 2.63
N CYS A 363 0.73 -46.16 3.73
CA CYS A 363 1.56 -45.22 4.49
C CYS A 363 2.91 -45.76 5.01
N ALA A 364 3.16 -47.08 4.97
CA ALA A 364 4.49 -47.63 5.27
C ALA A 364 5.49 -47.43 4.12
N ASP A 365 5.05 -46.97 2.94
CA ASP A 365 5.87 -46.67 1.77
C ASP A 365 6.35 -45.20 1.74
N PRO A 366 7.63 -44.89 1.46
CA PRO A 366 8.14 -43.51 1.47
C PRO A 366 7.55 -42.62 0.35
N SER A 367 6.92 -43.24 -0.64
CA SER A 367 6.19 -42.54 -1.71
C SER A 367 4.92 -41.85 -1.17
N CYS A 368 4.47 -42.24 0.04
CA CYS A 368 3.32 -41.66 0.74
C CYS A 368 3.71 -40.59 1.79
N ASP A 369 5.00 -40.25 1.96
CA ASP A 369 5.50 -39.30 2.97
C ASP A 369 4.87 -37.89 2.88
N PHE A 370 4.25 -37.54 1.75
CA PHE A 370 3.60 -36.23 1.50
C PHE A 370 2.07 -36.30 1.42
N GLU A 371 1.46 -37.48 1.55
CA GLU A 371 0.01 -37.63 1.50
C GLU A 371 -0.65 -37.19 2.82
N PRO A 372 -1.59 -36.21 2.82
CA PRO A 372 -2.15 -35.66 4.05
C PRO A 372 -2.92 -36.65 4.93
N SER A 373 -3.28 -37.82 4.37
CA SER A 373 -4.04 -38.88 5.04
C SER A 373 -3.15 -40.06 5.48
N CYS A 374 -1.83 -39.95 5.32
CA CYS A 374 -0.83 -40.78 6.01
C CYS A 374 -0.20 -40.03 7.21
N ALA A 375 -0.73 -38.86 7.56
CA ALA A 375 -0.44 -38.21 8.82
C ALA A 375 -1.22 -38.89 9.96
N GLU A 376 -0.53 -39.18 11.06
CA GLU A 376 -1.10 -39.81 12.26
C GLU A 376 -2.16 -38.91 12.94
N ASP A 377 -3.35 -39.45 13.26
CA ASP A 377 -4.41 -38.79 14.04
C ASP A 377 -4.29 -39.12 15.53
N CYS A 378 -3.43 -38.32 16.19
CA CYS A 378 -2.80 -38.54 17.50
C CYS A 378 -3.70 -38.73 18.74
N GLY A 379 -5.00 -38.99 18.60
CA GLY A 379 -5.92 -39.20 19.71
C GLY A 379 -7.07 -40.16 19.44
N ASN A 380 -6.98 -41.03 18.44
CA ASN A 380 -8.06 -41.91 18.03
C ASN A 380 -7.90 -43.40 18.46
N GLY A 381 -6.70 -43.80 18.89
CA GLY A 381 -6.38 -45.15 19.34
C GLY A 381 -6.08 -46.18 18.24
N VAL A 382 -5.71 -45.75 17.03
CA VAL A 382 -5.21 -46.60 15.95
C VAL A 382 -3.83 -46.14 15.44
N ASP A 383 -3.24 -46.97 14.58
CA ASP A 383 -1.92 -46.85 13.97
C ASP A 383 -2.21 -46.40 12.52
N ASP A 384 -2.33 -45.09 12.30
CA ASP A 384 -2.83 -44.53 11.03
C ASP A 384 -1.74 -44.39 9.95
N ASP A 385 -0.48 -44.15 10.34
CA ASP A 385 0.66 -44.10 9.40
C ASP A 385 1.33 -45.49 9.20
N GLY A 386 1.02 -46.48 10.04
CA GLY A 386 1.45 -47.86 9.88
C GLY A 386 2.88 -48.15 10.39
N ASP A 387 3.51 -47.21 11.09
CA ASP A 387 4.81 -47.33 11.76
C ASP A 387 4.83 -48.48 12.79
N GLY A 388 3.70 -48.71 13.46
CA GLY A 388 3.54 -49.68 14.55
C GLY A 388 3.50 -49.06 15.96
N ALA A 389 3.60 -47.75 16.08
CA ALA A 389 3.16 -46.96 17.22
C ALA A 389 1.67 -46.55 17.08
N VAL A 390 1.16 -45.82 18.08
CA VAL A 390 -0.27 -45.43 18.22
C VAL A 390 -0.34 -44.20 19.13
N ASP A 391 -1.09 -43.18 18.69
CA ASP A 391 -1.27 -41.89 19.37
C ASP A 391 0.10 -41.32 19.82
N CYS A 392 0.18 -40.79 21.05
CA CYS A 392 1.38 -40.16 21.61
C CYS A 392 2.60 -41.07 21.84
N GLN A 393 2.51 -42.37 21.52
CA GLN A 393 3.69 -43.23 21.44
C GLN A 393 4.39 -43.15 20.08
N ASP A 394 3.78 -42.47 19.11
CA ASP A 394 4.32 -42.22 17.78
C ASP A 394 5.29 -41.02 17.75
N GLY A 395 6.35 -41.14 16.95
CA GLY A 395 7.31 -40.07 16.73
C GLY A 395 6.75 -38.91 15.89
N SER A 396 5.82 -39.20 14.99
CA SER A 396 5.05 -38.26 14.16
C SER A 396 4.15 -37.35 15.01
N CYS A 397 3.76 -37.80 16.20
CA CYS A 397 2.87 -37.07 17.12
C CYS A 397 3.56 -36.13 18.12
N ALA A 398 4.90 -36.08 18.14
CA ALA A 398 5.68 -35.46 19.22
C ALA A 398 5.41 -33.96 19.50
N PHE A 399 4.66 -33.27 18.63
CA PHE A 399 4.28 -31.85 18.78
C PHE A 399 2.80 -31.56 18.42
N GLN A 400 1.97 -32.58 18.22
CA GLN A 400 0.56 -32.38 17.85
C GLN A 400 -0.33 -32.14 19.08
N ALA A 401 -1.39 -31.34 18.91
CA ALA A 401 -2.29 -30.91 19.99
C ALA A 401 -2.95 -32.04 20.83
N PRO A 402 -3.19 -33.27 20.33
CA PRO A 402 -3.65 -34.39 21.17
C PRO A 402 -2.58 -34.95 22.12
N CYS A 403 -1.30 -34.72 21.84
CA CYS A 403 -0.13 -35.27 22.54
C CYS A 403 0.80 -34.22 23.15
N ALA A 404 0.45 -32.95 23.02
CA ALA A 404 0.97 -31.90 23.89
C ALA A 404 0.40 -32.11 25.30
N GLU A 405 1.27 -32.17 26.29
CA GLU A 405 0.89 -32.27 27.71
C GLU A 405 -0.02 -31.08 28.10
N ALA A 406 -1.19 -31.34 28.69
CA ALA A 406 -2.06 -30.26 29.16
C ALA A 406 -1.63 -29.84 30.58
N CYS A 407 -0.62 -28.96 30.62
CA CYS A 407 0.26 -28.63 31.75
C CYS A 407 -0.36 -28.12 33.08
N ASN A 408 -1.64 -28.38 33.41
CA ASN A 408 -2.28 -27.98 34.67
C ASN A 408 -3.47 -28.87 35.11
N ASN A 409 -3.45 -30.16 34.79
CA ASN A 409 -4.59 -31.06 34.99
C ASN A 409 -4.34 -32.27 35.93
N ASP A 410 -3.13 -32.44 36.50
CA ASP A 410 -2.70 -33.59 37.31
C ASP A 410 -2.68 -34.95 36.53
N VAL A 411 -2.54 -34.93 35.19
CA VAL A 411 -2.57 -36.11 34.30
C VAL A 411 -1.39 -36.11 33.33
N ASP A 412 -0.75 -37.28 33.22
CA ASP A 412 0.25 -37.67 32.22
C ASP A 412 -0.50 -37.87 30.89
N ASP A 413 -0.71 -36.80 30.12
CA ASP A 413 -1.48 -36.81 28.87
C ASP A 413 -0.65 -37.33 27.69
N ASN A 414 0.65 -36.98 27.64
CA ASN A 414 1.56 -37.46 26.61
C ASN A 414 2.07 -38.91 26.86
N GLY A 415 1.97 -39.42 28.09
CA GLY A 415 2.32 -40.80 28.45
C GLY A 415 3.81 -41.06 28.74
N ASP A 416 4.65 -40.02 28.88
CA ASP A 416 6.08 -40.14 29.15
C ASP A 416 6.40 -40.54 30.61
N GLY A 417 5.44 -40.33 31.52
CA GLY A 417 5.54 -40.66 32.94
C GLY A 417 5.88 -39.48 33.86
N LEU A 418 5.94 -38.27 33.32
CA LEU A 418 5.91 -36.99 34.03
C LEU A 418 4.47 -36.44 34.00
N ILE A 419 4.23 -35.34 34.73
CA ILE A 419 2.92 -34.65 34.74
C ILE A 419 3.14 -33.15 34.84
N ASP A 420 2.31 -32.38 34.15
CA ASP A 420 2.25 -30.94 34.24
C ASP A 420 3.66 -30.29 34.09
N CYS A 421 4.01 -29.33 34.93
CA CYS A 421 5.29 -28.61 34.91
C CYS A 421 6.52 -29.44 35.31
N GLN A 422 6.34 -30.72 35.68
CA GLN A 422 7.47 -31.65 35.79
C GLN A 422 7.87 -32.25 34.44
N ASP A 423 7.05 -32.07 33.39
CA ASP A 423 7.30 -32.50 32.02
C ASP A 423 8.13 -31.45 31.24
N PRO A 424 9.26 -31.82 30.60
CA PRO A 424 10.07 -30.91 29.79
C PRO A 424 9.37 -30.28 28.58
N THR A 425 8.28 -30.88 28.09
CA THR A 425 7.46 -30.34 26.99
C THR A 425 6.60 -29.16 27.45
N CYS A 426 6.37 -29.01 28.75
CA CYS A 426 5.67 -27.87 29.36
C CYS A 426 6.58 -26.66 29.66
N ALA A 427 7.88 -26.71 29.32
CA ALA A 427 8.86 -25.69 29.72
C ALA A 427 8.57 -24.26 29.23
N ASP A 428 7.83 -24.10 28.12
CA ASP A 428 7.41 -22.80 27.57
C ASP A 428 5.88 -22.56 27.73
N SER A 429 5.19 -23.36 28.55
CA SER A 429 3.74 -23.28 28.73
C SER A 429 3.35 -22.17 29.70
N PHE A 430 2.36 -21.35 29.33
CA PHE A 430 1.77 -20.33 30.21
C PHE A 430 1.13 -20.93 31.47
N ALA A 431 0.79 -22.22 31.45
CA ALA A 431 0.28 -22.94 32.62
C ALA A 431 1.38 -23.33 33.63
N CYS A 432 2.66 -23.24 33.23
CA CYS A 432 3.85 -23.45 34.06
C CYS A 432 4.65 -22.16 34.24
N SER A 433 4.04 -21.00 33.98
CA SER A 433 4.51 -19.71 34.45
C SER A 433 3.85 -19.43 35.80
N GLU A 434 4.63 -19.02 36.80
CA GLU A 434 4.16 -18.79 38.17
C GLU A 434 3.03 -17.74 38.21
N ILE A 435 1.89 -18.07 38.85
CA ILE A 435 0.77 -17.12 39.02
C ILE A 435 0.96 -16.37 40.34
N CYS A 436 1.62 -15.21 40.23
CA CYS A 436 2.22 -14.45 41.31
C CYS A 436 1.31 -13.91 42.45
N ASP A 437 0.02 -14.28 42.50
CA ASP A 437 -0.96 -13.85 43.50
C ASP A 437 -1.69 -14.99 44.24
N ASN A 438 -1.48 -16.26 43.87
CA ASN A 438 -2.40 -17.35 44.23
C ASN A 438 -1.99 -18.18 45.47
N ASN A 439 -0.79 -17.96 46.03
CA ASN A 439 -0.12 -18.72 47.09
C ASN A 439 0.14 -20.22 46.81
N LEU A 440 0.39 -20.57 45.55
CA LEU A 440 0.84 -21.88 45.07
C LEU A 440 2.28 -21.79 44.53
N ASP A 441 2.72 -22.87 43.89
CA ASP A 441 4.06 -23.17 43.35
C ASP A 441 3.71 -23.79 41.99
N ASP A 442 3.28 -22.94 41.05
CA ASP A 442 2.61 -23.36 39.81
C ASP A 442 3.62 -23.87 38.78
N ASP A 443 4.85 -23.32 38.77
CA ASP A 443 5.97 -23.84 37.95
C ASP A 443 6.65 -25.08 38.58
N GLY A 444 6.41 -25.35 39.86
CA GLY A 444 6.95 -26.48 40.62
C GLY A 444 8.42 -26.35 41.03
N ASN A 445 9.03 -25.16 40.96
CA ASN A 445 10.44 -24.94 41.33
C ASN A 445 10.67 -24.94 42.85
N GLY A 446 9.61 -24.81 43.66
CA GLY A 446 9.63 -24.86 45.12
C GLY A 446 9.67 -23.49 45.81
N LEU A 447 9.40 -22.43 45.08
CA LEU A 447 9.14 -21.07 45.56
C LEU A 447 7.65 -20.75 45.32
N VAL A 448 7.18 -19.58 45.75
CA VAL A 448 5.74 -19.20 45.68
C VAL A 448 5.61 -17.70 45.52
N ASP A 449 4.69 -17.25 44.67
CA ASP A 449 4.38 -15.84 44.45
C ASP A 449 5.66 -14.97 44.26
N CYS A 450 5.72 -13.80 44.91
CA CYS A 450 6.84 -12.87 44.91
C CYS A 450 8.13 -13.37 45.62
N ASP A 451 8.15 -14.56 46.23
CA ASP A 451 9.39 -15.21 46.65
C ASP A 451 10.04 -15.98 45.46
N ASP A 452 9.34 -16.08 44.32
CA ASP A 452 9.77 -16.71 43.07
C ASP A 452 10.54 -15.74 42.12
N PRO A 453 11.66 -16.15 41.50
CA PRO A 453 12.38 -15.38 40.49
C PRO A 453 11.61 -15.12 39.20
N ASP A 454 10.72 -16.01 38.78
CA ASP A 454 9.97 -15.89 37.54
C ASP A 454 8.75 -14.95 37.69
N CYS A 455 8.40 -14.59 38.93
CA CYS A 455 7.57 -13.44 39.28
C CYS A 455 8.32 -12.08 39.31
N ALA A 456 9.59 -12.00 38.90
CA ALA A 456 10.33 -10.75 38.85
C ALA A 456 9.80 -9.84 37.72
N GLY A 457 8.99 -8.85 38.09
CA GLY A 457 8.29 -7.95 37.15
C GLY A 457 6.77 -8.11 37.16
N ALA A 458 6.22 -9.07 37.91
CA ALA A 458 4.78 -9.21 38.04
C ALA A 458 4.19 -8.08 38.90
N PHE A 459 3.21 -7.35 38.35
CA PHE A 459 2.53 -6.19 38.94
C PHE A 459 2.13 -6.35 40.43
N GLU A 460 1.71 -7.56 40.86
CA GLU A 460 1.30 -7.81 42.25
C GLU A 460 2.49 -7.92 43.24
N CYS A 461 3.69 -8.10 42.71
CA CYS A 461 4.96 -8.24 43.43
C CYS A 461 5.84 -7.00 43.40
N LEU A 462 5.52 -6.03 42.53
CA LEU A 462 6.19 -4.74 42.47
C LEU A 462 5.65 -3.78 43.57
N PRO A 463 6.46 -2.83 44.07
CA PRO A 463 5.98 -1.83 45.02
C PRO A 463 5.04 -0.85 44.30
N PRO A 464 3.90 -0.42 44.88
CA PRO A 464 2.95 0.42 44.16
C PRO A 464 3.57 1.75 43.69
N GLU A 465 3.44 2.02 42.40
CA GLU A 465 3.94 3.21 41.72
C GLU A 465 3.45 4.53 42.35
N ILE A 466 4.27 5.58 42.24
CA ILE A 466 3.93 6.93 42.71
C ILE A 466 3.64 7.79 41.49
N CYS A 467 2.38 7.72 41.05
CA CYS A 467 1.75 8.31 39.86
C CYS A 467 1.92 9.84 39.59
N ASP A 468 2.84 10.55 40.24
CA ASP A 468 3.03 12.00 40.12
C ASP A 468 4.48 12.50 40.23
N ASN A 469 5.48 11.63 40.11
CA ASN A 469 6.87 11.93 40.47
C ASN A 469 7.91 11.88 39.33
N GLY A 470 7.56 11.34 38.16
CA GLY A 470 8.41 11.26 36.97
C GLY A 470 9.52 10.22 37.07
N LEU A 471 9.27 9.12 37.78
CA LEU A 471 10.13 7.95 37.90
C LEU A 471 9.31 6.68 37.63
N ASP A 472 10.08 5.62 37.48
CA ASP A 472 9.68 4.21 37.48
C ASP A 472 10.07 3.70 38.89
N ASP A 473 9.16 3.82 39.86
CA ASP A 473 9.37 3.40 41.26
C ASP A 473 9.15 1.88 41.43
N ASP A 474 8.35 1.27 40.55
CA ASP A 474 8.04 -0.16 40.55
C ASP A 474 8.99 -1.03 39.68
N PHE A 475 9.60 -0.43 38.65
CA PHE A 475 10.56 -1.01 37.70
C PHE A 475 9.97 -1.93 36.62
N ASP A 476 8.68 -1.81 36.28
CA ASP A 476 8.06 -2.48 35.12
C ASP A 476 8.40 -1.81 33.77
N GLY A 477 8.79 -0.53 33.79
CA GLY A 477 9.23 0.25 32.64
C GLY A 477 8.23 1.27 32.10
N ASP A 478 6.99 1.27 32.60
CA ASP A 478 6.06 2.40 32.48
C ASP A 478 6.22 3.35 33.69
N MET A 479 5.57 4.52 33.66
CA MET A 479 5.83 5.61 34.62
C MET A 479 4.64 6.57 34.76
N ASP A 480 4.47 7.12 35.97
CA ASP A 480 3.40 8.04 36.35
C ASP A 480 2.00 7.58 35.87
N CYS A 481 1.43 8.23 34.85
CA CYS A 481 0.04 8.01 34.44
C CYS A 481 -0.17 7.04 33.29
N GLU A 482 0.91 6.61 32.62
CA GLU A 482 0.82 5.54 31.62
C GLU A 482 1.05 4.15 32.27
N ASP A 483 1.46 4.10 33.54
CA ASP A 483 1.45 2.91 34.40
C ASP A 483 0.01 2.41 34.65
N PHE A 484 -0.19 1.09 34.54
CA PHE A 484 -1.50 0.45 34.68
C PHE A 484 -2.09 0.54 36.11
N GLY A 485 -1.26 0.47 37.14
CA GLY A 485 -1.64 0.68 38.53
C GLY A 485 -2.13 2.10 38.82
N CYS A 486 -1.71 3.07 38.02
CA CYS A 486 -2.10 4.48 38.15
C CYS A 486 -3.42 4.85 37.46
N PHE A 487 -4.07 3.94 36.72
CA PHE A 487 -5.35 4.15 36.00
C PHE A 487 -6.52 4.69 36.86
N SER A 488 -6.44 4.57 38.20
CA SER A 488 -7.45 5.09 39.12
C SER A 488 -6.94 6.08 40.17
N ASP A 489 -5.66 6.50 40.08
CA ASP A 489 -5.12 7.45 41.04
C ASP A 489 -5.60 8.89 40.75
N PRO A 490 -6.03 9.66 41.78
CA PRO A 490 -6.39 11.07 41.63
C PRO A 490 -5.30 12.00 41.05
N ALA A 491 -4.03 11.56 40.98
CA ALA A 491 -2.93 12.25 40.31
C ALA A 491 -3.03 12.22 38.78
N CYS A 492 -3.75 11.25 38.20
CA CYS A 492 -3.84 11.00 36.77
C CYS A 492 -5.22 11.31 36.18
N PRO A 493 -5.60 12.60 36.06
CA PRO A 493 -6.88 13.02 35.51
C PRO A 493 -6.90 12.96 33.97
N ILE A 494 -6.55 11.81 33.39
CA ILE A 494 -6.47 11.54 31.94
C ILE A 494 -7.76 12.01 31.24
N ALA A 495 -8.92 11.61 31.76
CA ALA A 495 -10.23 11.99 31.23
C ALA A 495 -10.49 13.52 31.25
N ASP A 496 -9.99 14.26 32.25
CA ASP A 496 -10.10 15.73 32.26
C ASP A 496 -9.14 16.39 31.26
N ALA A 497 -7.95 15.80 31.03
CA ALA A 497 -7.02 16.28 30.00
C ALA A 497 -7.57 16.03 28.58
N CYS A 498 -8.10 14.83 28.33
CA CYS A 498 -8.82 14.50 27.10
C CYS A 498 -10.02 15.42 26.86
N ALA A 499 -10.83 15.69 27.89
CA ALA A 499 -11.95 16.63 27.80
C ALA A 499 -11.52 18.12 27.67
N ALA A 500 -10.27 18.44 27.99
CA ALA A 500 -9.67 19.77 27.83
C ALA A 500 -8.86 19.92 26.53
N ALA A 501 -8.81 18.90 25.67
CA ALA A 501 -8.14 18.94 24.38
C ALA A 501 -8.65 20.12 23.52
N THR A 502 -7.73 20.81 22.84
CA THR A 502 -8.07 21.99 22.05
C THR A 502 -8.66 21.58 20.71
N VAL A 503 -9.88 22.03 20.41
CA VAL A 503 -10.55 21.69 19.14
C VAL A 503 -9.82 22.37 17.96
N LEU A 504 -9.26 21.56 17.07
CA LEU A 504 -8.75 22.03 15.78
C LEU A 504 -9.88 22.16 14.76
N THR A 505 -9.71 23.07 13.81
CA THR A 505 -10.63 23.25 12.68
C THR A 505 -9.89 22.88 11.40
N ASP A 506 -10.56 22.11 10.55
CA ASP A 506 -10.04 21.62 9.26
C ASP A 506 -9.40 22.73 8.42
N GLY A 507 -8.12 22.53 8.08
CA GLY A 507 -7.30 23.46 7.30
C GLY A 507 -6.95 24.79 7.99
N VAL A 508 -7.21 24.94 9.30
CA VAL A 508 -6.94 26.18 10.06
C VAL A 508 -5.75 25.98 11.01
N PRO A 509 -4.62 26.70 10.80
CA PRO A 509 -3.48 26.64 11.71
C PRO A 509 -3.83 27.11 13.12
N ALA A 510 -3.33 26.39 14.13
CA ALA A 510 -3.46 26.71 15.54
C ALA A 510 -2.07 26.83 16.19
N ASN A 511 -1.87 27.89 16.99
CA ASN A 511 -0.63 28.10 17.72
C ASN A 511 -0.73 27.55 19.15
N GLY A 512 0.32 26.88 19.61
CA GLY A 512 0.40 26.27 20.92
C GLY A 512 1.80 26.33 21.53
N THR A 513 1.96 25.73 22.71
CA THR A 513 3.26 25.45 23.30
C THR A 513 3.18 24.27 24.24
N THR A 514 4.17 23.38 24.19
CA THR A 514 4.34 22.28 25.14
C THR A 514 4.76 22.75 26.54
N ALA A 515 5.19 24.01 26.69
CA ALA A 515 5.53 24.56 27.99
C ALA A 515 4.31 24.57 28.94
N GLY A 516 4.44 23.87 30.08
CA GLY A 516 3.33 23.68 31.01
C GLY A 516 2.19 22.84 30.44
N GLY A 517 2.53 21.90 29.54
CA GLY A 517 1.69 20.77 29.14
C GLY A 517 1.29 19.88 30.31
N THR A 518 0.56 18.81 30.00
CA THR A 518 0.52 17.62 30.85
C THR A 518 1.88 16.89 30.73
N THR A 519 2.07 15.79 31.45
CA THR A 519 3.23 14.86 31.33
C THR A 519 2.73 13.42 31.43
N MET A 520 1.52 13.16 30.95
CA MET A 520 0.68 12.01 31.33
C MET A 520 0.44 11.02 30.19
N PHE A 521 1.00 11.25 29.01
CA PHE A 521 0.72 10.48 27.79
C PHE A 521 2.01 10.17 27.03
N ARG A 522 2.08 9.00 26.40
CA ARG A 522 3.24 8.51 25.63
C ARG A 522 2.89 8.26 24.16
N GLY A 523 3.71 8.73 23.22
CA GLY A 523 3.64 8.32 21.82
C GLY A 523 4.56 7.12 21.55
N PHE A 524 4.23 6.28 20.57
CA PHE A 524 5.08 5.11 20.25
C PHE A 524 6.48 5.52 19.79
N CYS A 525 6.58 6.47 18.84
CA CYS A 525 7.86 7.00 18.38
C CYS A 525 8.42 8.13 19.26
N THR A 526 7.56 9.03 19.79
CA THR A 526 8.03 10.17 20.61
C THR A 526 8.71 9.72 21.91
N GLY A 527 8.39 8.51 22.39
CA GLY A 527 8.99 7.88 23.57
C GLY A 527 8.45 8.46 24.88
N TYR A 528 9.13 8.15 25.99
CA TYR A 528 8.76 8.65 27.33
C TYR A 528 9.95 9.23 28.07
N ASN A 529 9.77 10.36 28.74
CA ASN A 529 10.72 10.98 29.68
C ASN A 529 10.03 11.96 30.67
N GLY A 530 8.71 11.87 30.87
CA GLY A 530 7.93 12.92 31.56
C GLY A 530 8.08 14.31 30.91
N ALA A 531 8.36 14.35 29.61
CA ALA A 531 8.44 15.57 28.83
C ALA A 531 7.01 16.06 28.53
N PRO A 532 6.75 17.39 28.47
CA PRO A 532 5.37 17.84 28.50
C PRO A 532 4.72 17.92 27.12
N GLU A 533 3.43 17.58 27.07
CA GLU A 533 2.63 17.46 25.85
C GLU A 533 1.37 18.36 25.81
N ARG A 534 0.78 18.49 24.61
CA ARG A 534 -0.48 19.21 24.36
C ARG A 534 -1.44 18.38 23.52
N LEU A 535 -2.67 18.27 24.01
CA LEU A 535 -3.75 17.54 23.36
C LEU A 535 -4.63 18.46 22.52
N PHE A 536 -4.99 17.96 21.34
CA PHE A 536 -5.92 18.56 20.40
C PHE A 536 -6.97 17.53 19.99
N SER A 537 -8.20 17.95 19.78
CA SER A 537 -9.26 17.08 19.26
C SER A 537 -9.65 17.50 17.84
N PHE A 538 -9.77 16.54 16.93
CA PHE A 538 -10.15 16.79 15.55
C PHE A 538 -11.29 15.87 15.13
N THR A 539 -12.36 16.44 14.53
CA THR A 539 -13.48 15.67 13.99
C THR A 539 -13.36 15.59 12.46
N ALA A 540 -13.16 14.39 11.94
CA ALA A 540 -12.98 14.16 10.51
C ALA A 540 -14.31 14.27 9.73
N GLY A 541 -14.37 15.15 8.74
CA GLY A 541 -15.44 15.20 7.72
C GLY A 541 -16.88 15.11 8.24
N SER A 542 -17.72 14.36 7.51
CA SER A 542 -19.07 13.96 7.93
C SER A 542 -19.17 12.44 8.08
N PRO A 543 -20.13 11.91 8.86
CA PRO A 543 -20.36 10.47 8.98
C PRO A 543 -20.45 9.74 7.63
N GLY A 544 -19.56 8.77 7.40
CA GLY A 544 -19.47 8.00 6.15
C GLY A 544 -18.74 8.69 5.00
N GLN A 545 -17.90 9.69 5.30
CA GLN A 545 -16.88 10.22 4.39
C GLN A 545 -15.50 9.92 4.96
N ASP A 546 -15.05 8.68 4.81
CA ASP A 546 -13.73 8.24 5.28
C ASP A 546 -12.63 8.87 4.41
N GLY A 547 -11.44 9.07 4.97
CA GLY A 547 -10.38 9.81 4.28
C GLY A 547 -9.11 9.97 5.10
N ILE A 548 -8.22 10.83 4.62
CA ILE A 548 -6.89 11.04 5.20
C ILE A 548 -6.91 12.30 6.04
N LEU A 549 -6.49 12.16 7.30
CA LEU A 549 -6.12 13.27 8.16
C LEU A 549 -4.61 13.51 8.04
N SER A 550 -4.24 14.61 7.38
CA SER A 550 -2.87 15.16 7.41
C SER A 550 -2.73 16.09 8.63
N VAL A 551 -1.67 15.92 9.41
CA VAL A 551 -1.31 16.81 10.51
C VAL A 551 0.10 17.33 10.28
N ASP A 552 0.21 18.64 10.07
CA ASP A 552 1.45 19.37 9.86
C ASP A 552 1.81 20.15 11.12
N LEU A 553 2.88 19.74 11.81
CA LEU A 553 3.42 20.41 12.98
C LEU A 553 4.73 21.14 12.61
N SER A 554 4.74 22.46 12.79
CA SER A 554 5.92 23.31 12.66
C SER A 554 6.35 23.83 14.04
N SER A 555 7.62 23.67 14.39
CA SER A 555 8.18 24.18 15.65
C SER A 555 9.68 24.50 15.55
N PRO A 556 10.15 25.59 16.19
CA PRO A 556 11.58 25.81 16.44
C PRO A 556 12.15 24.96 17.59
N ALA A 557 11.32 24.17 18.28
CA ALA A 557 11.74 23.18 19.27
C ALA A 557 11.66 21.76 18.68
N ALA A 558 12.45 20.84 19.24
CA ALA A 558 12.37 19.42 18.90
C ALA A 558 11.13 18.82 19.56
N LEU A 559 10.04 18.74 18.80
CA LEU A 559 8.75 18.18 19.18
C LEU A 559 8.40 17.01 18.26
N GLY A 560 7.63 16.06 18.78
CA GLY A 560 7.01 14.97 18.02
C GLY A 560 5.49 15.10 18.00
N VAL A 561 4.82 14.28 17.18
CA VAL A 561 3.35 14.30 17.06
C VAL A 561 2.80 12.89 16.84
N TYR A 562 1.69 12.58 17.50
CA TYR A 562 0.98 11.30 17.33
C TYR A 562 -0.54 11.48 17.41
N ILE A 563 -1.29 10.50 16.87
CA ILE A 563 -2.76 10.52 16.85
C ILE A 563 -3.29 9.24 17.50
N ARG A 564 -4.16 9.36 18.51
CA ARG A 564 -4.94 8.24 19.05
C ARG A 564 -6.40 8.33 18.59
N GLY A 565 -6.98 7.20 18.20
CA GLY A 565 -8.40 7.07 17.86
C GLY A 565 -9.32 7.26 19.08
N VAL A 566 -8.84 6.91 20.26
CA VAL A 566 -9.49 7.12 21.56
C VAL A 566 -8.46 7.70 22.54
N CYS A 567 -8.69 8.92 23.05
CA CYS A 567 -7.69 9.64 23.87
C CYS A 567 -7.18 8.84 25.08
N GLU A 568 -8.09 8.14 25.77
CA GLU A 568 -7.83 7.41 27.01
C GLU A 568 -7.25 5.99 26.78
N ASP A 569 -7.11 5.55 25.52
CA ASP A 569 -6.65 4.21 25.17
C ASP A 569 -5.28 4.28 24.46
N PRO A 570 -4.18 3.89 25.13
CA PRO A 570 -2.84 3.96 24.56
C PRO A 570 -2.64 3.04 23.36
N PHE A 571 -3.41 1.95 23.24
CA PHE A 571 -3.32 1.03 22.10
C PHE A 571 -4.08 1.51 20.86
N SER A 572 -4.77 2.66 20.96
CA SER A 572 -5.51 3.25 19.83
C SER A 572 -4.69 4.24 18.99
N GLU A 573 -3.36 4.29 19.16
CA GLU A 573 -2.48 5.11 18.32
C GLU A 573 -2.57 4.67 16.85
N LEU A 574 -2.92 5.61 15.97
CA LEU A 574 -3.16 5.40 14.55
C LEU A 574 -1.89 5.61 13.71
N ASN A 575 -1.12 6.66 14.06
CA ASN A 575 0.18 6.97 13.46
C ASN A 575 0.91 8.04 14.30
N CYS A 576 2.22 8.12 14.15
CA CYS A 576 3.08 9.12 14.78
C CYS A 576 4.24 9.55 13.87
N ALA A 577 4.85 10.71 14.14
CA ALA A 577 6.01 11.20 13.40
C ALA A 577 6.97 12.02 14.29
N ASP A 578 8.25 11.70 14.18
CA ASP A 578 9.36 12.45 14.74
C ASP A 578 10.10 13.22 13.63
N PHE A 579 10.14 14.55 13.76
CA PHE A 579 10.95 15.53 13.01
C PHE A 579 11.56 15.08 11.64
N PRO A 580 11.00 15.47 10.48
CA PRO A 580 9.97 16.49 10.28
C PRO A 580 8.55 15.99 10.54
N SER A 581 7.81 16.77 11.32
CA SER A 581 6.55 16.36 11.95
C SER A 581 5.31 16.64 11.08
N SER A 582 5.29 16.11 9.85
CA SER A 582 4.06 15.93 9.07
C SER A 582 3.69 14.45 9.10
N LEU A 583 2.46 14.12 9.49
CA LEU A 583 1.97 12.74 9.55
C LEU A 583 0.61 12.61 8.86
N MET A 584 0.32 11.43 8.32
CA MET A 584 -0.97 11.10 7.73
C MET A 584 -1.59 9.88 8.41
N ALA A 585 -2.88 9.92 8.72
CA ALA A 585 -3.62 8.79 9.25
C ALA A 585 -4.96 8.62 8.51
N PHE A 586 -5.36 7.38 8.23
CA PHE A 586 -6.71 7.10 7.73
C PHE A 586 -7.71 7.20 8.89
N VAL A 587 -8.76 8.00 8.71
CA VAL A 587 -9.73 8.31 9.77
C VAL A 587 -11.16 8.18 9.23
N PRO A 588 -12.04 7.38 9.89
CA PRO A 588 -13.43 7.26 9.49
C PRO A 588 -14.18 8.60 9.59
N GLY A 589 -15.00 8.90 8.58
CA GLY A 589 -15.79 10.10 8.51
C GLY A 589 -16.77 10.19 9.67
N GLY A 590 -16.84 11.35 10.30
CA GLY A 590 -17.63 11.67 11.49
C GLY A 590 -17.02 11.21 12.81
N SER A 591 -15.88 10.51 12.81
CA SER A 591 -15.15 10.17 14.04
C SER A 591 -14.41 11.39 14.60
N THR A 592 -14.03 11.33 15.88
CA THR A 592 -13.20 12.36 16.53
C THR A 592 -11.97 11.69 17.12
N VAL A 593 -10.81 12.10 16.64
CA VAL A 593 -9.50 11.62 17.09
C VAL A 593 -8.82 12.64 17.99
N THR A 594 -7.82 12.20 18.74
CA THR A 594 -6.98 13.09 19.57
C THR A 594 -5.57 13.12 19.01
N ILE A 595 -5.06 14.32 18.78
CA ILE A 595 -3.72 14.59 18.27
C ILE A 595 -2.89 15.14 19.44
N PHE A 596 -1.73 14.56 19.66
CA PHE A 596 -0.81 14.90 20.75
C PHE A 596 0.43 15.54 20.16
N VAL A 597 0.83 16.70 20.69
CA VAL A 597 2.09 17.36 20.38
C VAL A 597 2.99 17.24 21.60
N ASP A 598 4.09 16.52 21.45
CA ASP A 598 4.95 16.07 22.53
C ASP A 598 6.35 16.72 22.45
N THR A 599 7.03 16.86 23.58
CA THR A 599 8.40 17.39 23.65
C THR A 599 9.39 16.24 23.60
N MET A 600 10.29 16.22 22.60
CA MET A 600 11.20 15.08 22.42
C MET A 600 12.08 14.80 23.65
N PRO A 601 12.43 13.52 23.92
CA PRO A 601 13.41 13.09 24.92
C PRO A 601 14.65 13.99 25.01
N GLY A 602 14.81 14.66 26.15
CA GLY A 602 15.96 15.56 26.42
C GLY A 602 15.91 16.93 25.73
N ALA A 603 14.86 17.25 24.98
CA ALA A 603 14.62 18.57 24.42
C ALA A 603 14.04 19.56 25.46
N ALA A 604 13.98 20.84 25.08
CA ALA A 604 13.27 21.86 25.86
C ALA A 604 11.87 22.08 25.25
N PRO A 605 10.81 22.20 26.08
CA PRO A 605 9.47 22.48 25.57
C PRO A 605 9.42 23.88 24.95
N GLY A 606 8.62 24.03 23.89
CA GLY A 606 8.66 25.22 23.03
C GLY A 606 7.32 25.57 22.39
N PRO A 607 7.25 26.68 21.64
CA PRO A 607 6.09 27.06 20.86
C PRO A 607 5.98 26.20 19.60
N PHE A 608 4.77 26.10 19.04
CA PHE A 608 4.54 25.41 17.76
C PHE A 608 3.29 25.95 17.06
N THR A 609 3.20 25.66 15.78
CA THR A 609 2.00 25.82 14.95
C THR A 609 1.62 24.46 14.40
N ILE A 610 0.37 24.05 14.60
CA ILE A 610 -0.18 22.79 14.11
C ILE A 610 -1.35 23.06 13.16
N THR A 611 -1.39 22.37 12.03
CA THR A 611 -2.52 22.39 11.10
C THR A 611 -3.01 20.96 10.88
N ALA A 612 -4.31 20.74 11.02
CA ALA A 612 -4.94 19.45 10.75
C ALA A 612 -5.88 19.62 9.55
N THR A 613 -5.67 18.84 8.51
CA THR A 613 -6.40 18.92 7.23
C THR A 613 -6.97 17.56 6.90
N PHE A 614 -8.29 17.47 6.66
CA PHE A 614 -8.95 16.23 6.29
C PHE A 614 -9.34 16.23 4.81
N VAL A 615 -8.76 15.30 4.04
CA VAL A 615 -9.04 15.13 2.62
C VAL A 615 -9.79 13.81 2.42
N VAL A 616 -10.96 13.90 1.82
CA VAL A 616 -11.69 12.74 1.28
C VAL A 616 -11.18 12.55 -0.15
N PRO A 617 -10.62 11.38 -0.53
CA PRO A 617 -10.16 11.14 -1.89
C PRO A 617 -11.31 11.35 -2.90
N VAL A 618 -11.03 12.03 -4.01
CA VAL A 618 -12.05 12.49 -4.96
C VAL A 618 -11.90 11.82 -6.32
N CYS A 619 -12.54 10.66 -6.47
CA CYS A 619 -12.47 9.90 -7.70
C CYS A 619 -12.87 10.69 -8.97
N GLY A 620 -11.97 10.70 -9.96
CA GLY A 620 -12.14 11.35 -11.26
C GLY A 620 -11.67 12.81 -11.30
N ASN A 621 -10.66 13.14 -10.49
CA ASN A 621 -10.04 14.46 -10.43
C ASN A 621 -8.78 14.60 -11.32
N GLY A 622 -8.22 13.47 -11.77
CA GLY A 622 -7.02 13.38 -12.60
C GLY A 622 -5.72 13.12 -11.84
N ILE A 623 -5.81 12.73 -10.55
CA ILE A 623 -4.69 12.44 -9.65
C ILE A 623 -5.08 11.18 -8.87
N VAL A 624 -4.22 10.16 -8.83
CA VAL A 624 -4.42 8.99 -7.96
C VAL A 624 -4.05 9.39 -6.53
N GLU A 625 -5.05 9.51 -5.66
CA GLU A 625 -4.87 9.83 -4.24
C GLU A 625 -4.70 8.55 -3.40
N PHE A 626 -4.10 8.64 -2.21
CA PHE A 626 -3.91 7.45 -1.36
C PHE A 626 -5.28 6.89 -0.90
N GLY A 627 -5.56 5.63 -1.25
CA GLY A 627 -6.88 5.00 -1.12
C GLY A 627 -7.63 4.84 -2.45
N GLU A 628 -7.12 5.41 -3.54
CA GLU A 628 -7.53 5.13 -4.91
C GLU A 628 -6.52 4.18 -5.56
N ALA A 629 -6.99 3.17 -6.30
CA ALA A 629 -6.12 2.32 -7.10
C ALA A 629 -5.75 2.99 -8.44
N CYS A 630 -6.64 3.87 -8.93
CA CYS A 630 -6.53 4.59 -10.19
C CYS A 630 -7.46 5.80 -10.19
N ASP A 631 -7.35 6.71 -11.19
CA ASP A 631 -8.30 7.83 -11.37
C ASP A 631 -8.84 7.88 -12.82
N PRO A 632 -10.17 7.96 -13.04
CA PRO A 632 -10.76 8.02 -14.37
C PRO A 632 -10.68 9.43 -14.99
N PRO A 633 -10.29 9.49 -16.27
CA PRO A 633 -11.32 9.31 -17.29
C PRO A 633 -11.18 8.04 -18.12
N ASP A 634 -10.15 7.24 -17.88
CA ASP A 634 -9.87 6.00 -18.62
C ASP A 634 -10.71 4.83 -18.08
N GLY A 635 -12.04 4.95 -18.25
CA GLY A 635 -13.09 3.97 -17.89
C GLY A 635 -13.08 2.67 -18.71
N VAL A 636 -11.87 2.18 -18.99
CA VAL A 636 -11.53 0.83 -19.47
C VAL A 636 -10.64 0.12 -18.44
N VAL A 637 -9.87 0.88 -17.66
CA VAL A 637 -8.96 0.38 -16.62
C VAL A 637 -9.32 0.95 -15.24
N CYS A 638 -10.16 2.00 -15.15
CA CYS A 638 -10.52 2.62 -13.86
C CYS A 638 -12.03 2.89 -13.66
N GLY A 639 -12.56 2.42 -12.53
CA GLY A 639 -13.96 2.50 -12.14
C GLY A 639 -14.41 3.90 -11.70
N ASN A 640 -15.72 4.09 -11.49
CA ASN A 640 -16.27 5.34 -10.95
C ASN A 640 -16.14 5.44 -9.41
N ASP A 641 -15.56 4.41 -8.82
CA ASP A 641 -15.18 4.17 -7.43
C ASP A 641 -13.64 4.10 -7.27
N CYS A 642 -12.89 4.41 -8.34
CA CYS A 642 -11.44 4.50 -8.37
C CYS A 642 -10.70 3.22 -7.93
N GLN A 643 -11.38 2.08 -8.13
CA GLN A 643 -10.74 0.78 -8.21
C GLN A 643 -10.39 0.48 -9.66
N PHE A 644 -9.39 -0.37 -9.90
CA PHE A 644 -9.15 -0.87 -11.25
C PHE A 644 -10.41 -1.57 -11.76
N ILE A 645 -10.78 -1.31 -13.01
CA ILE A 645 -11.72 -2.19 -13.70
C ILE A 645 -10.91 -3.45 -14.01
N PRO A 646 -11.33 -4.64 -13.56
CA PRO A 646 -10.71 -5.89 -13.98
C PRO A 646 -10.63 -5.95 -15.52
N GLY A 647 -9.58 -6.58 -16.03
CA GLY A 647 -9.39 -6.74 -17.48
C GLY A 647 -10.48 -7.61 -18.11
N PRO A 648 -10.39 -7.90 -19.41
CA PRO A 648 -11.03 -9.09 -19.94
C PRO A 648 -10.19 -10.32 -19.57
N GLU A 649 -10.83 -11.34 -18.99
CA GLU A 649 -10.28 -12.69 -18.80
C GLU A 649 -9.43 -13.13 -20.01
N LEU A 650 -8.16 -13.51 -19.77
CA LEU A 650 -7.20 -13.81 -20.84
C LEU A 650 -7.29 -15.27 -21.29
N SER A 651 -7.70 -16.14 -20.37
CA SER A 651 -8.08 -17.54 -20.54
C SER A 651 -9.56 -17.74 -20.22
N CYS A 652 -10.16 -18.85 -20.66
CA CYS A 652 -11.55 -19.21 -20.36
C CYS A 652 -11.70 -20.73 -20.12
N ASN A 653 -10.62 -21.40 -19.71
CA ASN A 653 -10.58 -22.85 -19.57
C ASN A 653 -9.51 -23.39 -18.59
N ASP A 654 -9.07 -22.60 -17.61
CA ASP A 654 -8.03 -23.00 -16.65
C ASP A 654 -8.38 -22.72 -15.17
N LEU A 655 -9.58 -22.21 -14.89
CA LEU A 655 -10.16 -21.98 -13.56
C LEU A 655 -9.50 -20.87 -12.75
N PHE A 656 -8.73 -20.00 -13.40
CA PHE A 656 -8.22 -18.79 -12.76
C PHE A 656 -9.18 -17.62 -12.96
N ASP A 657 -9.35 -16.83 -11.90
CA ASP A 657 -9.96 -15.50 -11.94
C ASP A 657 -8.91 -14.53 -12.52
N ASP A 658 -8.75 -14.61 -13.84
CA ASP A 658 -7.66 -14.02 -14.64
C ASP A 658 -7.72 -12.48 -14.66
N ASP A 659 -8.89 -11.91 -14.38
CA ASP A 659 -9.12 -10.47 -14.32
C ASP A 659 -9.41 -9.92 -12.91
N GLY A 660 -9.84 -10.75 -11.96
CA GLY A 660 -10.01 -10.43 -10.54
C GLY A 660 -11.42 -10.01 -10.13
N ASP A 661 -12.45 -10.34 -10.92
CA ASP A 661 -13.85 -9.99 -10.65
C ASP A 661 -14.58 -10.96 -9.69
N GLY A 662 -14.01 -12.15 -9.45
CA GLY A 662 -14.55 -13.21 -8.60
C GLY A 662 -15.36 -14.27 -9.34
N LEU A 663 -15.38 -14.24 -10.67
CA LEU A 663 -15.86 -15.27 -11.58
C LEU A 663 -14.66 -15.87 -12.34
N TYR A 664 -14.85 -17.05 -12.97
CA TYR A 664 -13.77 -17.78 -13.64
C TYR A 664 -14.35 -18.69 -14.74
N ASP A 665 -13.61 -18.82 -15.83
CA ASP A 665 -13.98 -19.48 -17.06
C ASP A 665 -15.43 -19.13 -17.50
N CYS A 666 -16.18 -20.13 -17.93
CA CYS A 666 -17.56 -20.01 -18.36
C CYS A 666 -18.55 -19.59 -17.26
N GLN A 667 -18.13 -19.48 -16.00
CA GLN A 667 -18.94 -18.85 -14.96
C GLN A 667 -19.10 -17.34 -15.24
N ASP A 668 -18.12 -16.68 -15.86
CA ASP A 668 -18.21 -15.25 -16.17
C ASP A 668 -19.10 -14.95 -17.41
N PRO A 669 -20.19 -14.19 -17.25
CA PRO A 669 -21.11 -13.84 -18.33
C PRO A 669 -20.68 -12.61 -19.17
N THR A 670 -19.63 -11.91 -18.79
CA THR A 670 -19.23 -10.61 -19.34
C THR A 670 -18.22 -10.78 -20.47
N ASP A 671 -17.21 -11.63 -20.24
CA ASP A 671 -16.00 -11.79 -21.02
C ASP A 671 -15.89 -13.22 -21.56
N CYS A 672 -16.08 -14.27 -20.75
CA CYS A 672 -15.92 -15.66 -21.22
C CYS A 672 -17.15 -16.32 -21.87
N GLN A 673 -18.40 -16.12 -21.42
CA GLN A 673 -19.58 -16.81 -22.00
C GLN A 673 -19.86 -16.53 -23.50
N LEU A 674 -19.22 -15.53 -24.10
CA LEU A 674 -19.34 -15.23 -25.53
C LEU A 674 -18.25 -15.89 -26.40
N THR A 675 -17.30 -16.60 -25.78
CA THR A 675 -16.22 -17.31 -26.47
C THR A 675 -16.70 -18.63 -27.10
N PRO A 676 -16.00 -19.15 -28.12
CA PRO A 676 -16.20 -20.51 -28.63
C PRO A 676 -16.11 -21.59 -27.55
N GLU A 677 -15.23 -21.40 -26.57
CA GLU A 677 -14.87 -22.34 -25.51
C GLU A 677 -16.03 -22.56 -24.54
N CYS A 678 -16.75 -21.49 -24.19
CA CYS A 678 -17.94 -21.50 -23.33
C CYS A 678 -19.27 -21.60 -24.07
N THR A 679 -19.27 -21.73 -25.40
CA THR A 679 -20.52 -21.90 -26.16
C THR A 679 -21.18 -23.26 -25.81
N PRO A 680 -22.41 -23.29 -25.24
CA PRO A 680 -23.00 -24.54 -24.77
C PRO A 680 -23.18 -25.61 -25.86
N GLY A 681 -22.76 -26.82 -25.51
CA GLY A 681 -22.84 -28.02 -26.33
C GLY A 681 -24.21 -28.72 -26.28
N ALA A 682 -24.19 -30.03 -26.49
CA ALA A 682 -25.39 -30.85 -26.65
C ALA A 682 -25.48 -32.04 -25.69
N THR A 683 -24.44 -32.26 -24.89
CA THR A 683 -24.37 -33.36 -23.92
C THR A 683 -24.96 -32.92 -22.58
N PRO A 684 -26.04 -33.56 -22.08
CA PRO A 684 -26.65 -33.16 -20.81
C PRO A 684 -25.71 -33.42 -19.61
N PRO A 685 -26.01 -32.83 -18.43
CA PRO A 685 -25.34 -33.18 -17.18
C PRO A 685 -25.21 -34.70 -17.00
N GLY A 686 -24.05 -35.14 -16.51
CA GLY A 686 -23.70 -36.55 -16.40
C GLY A 686 -23.22 -37.24 -17.69
N GLY A 687 -23.34 -36.61 -18.86
CA GLY A 687 -22.80 -37.13 -20.12
C GLY A 687 -21.27 -36.92 -20.28
N PRO A 688 -20.65 -37.58 -21.27
CA PRO A 688 -19.20 -37.54 -21.50
C PRO A 688 -18.73 -36.23 -22.13
N CYS A 689 -17.55 -35.73 -21.72
CA CYS A 689 -16.95 -34.50 -22.25
C CYS A 689 -15.43 -34.53 -22.25
N THR A 690 -14.86 -33.59 -23.00
CA THR A 690 -13.43 -33.29 -23.02
C THR A 690 -13.14 -31.80 -22.80
N VAL A 691 -14.09 -30.92 -23.15
CA VAL A 691 -14.03 -29.47 -22.93
C VAL A 691 -15.41 -28.94 -22.53
N ALA A 692 -15.47 -27.74 -21.94
CA ALA A 692 -16.71 -27.08 -21.53
C ALA A 692 -17.77 -27.05 -22.66
N SER A 693 -17.42 -26.62 -23.88
CA SER A 693 -18.32 -26.59 -25.05
C SER A 693 -18.89 -27.94 -25.54
N ASP A 694 -18.49 -29.09 -24.98
CA ASP A 694 -19.23 -30.36 -25.19
C ASP A 694 -20.58 -30.35 -24.45
N CYS A 695 -20.67 -29.59 -23.35
CA CYS A 695 -21.69 -29.70 -22.33
C CYS A 695 -22.85 -28.72 -22.51
N MET A 696 -24.06 -29.23 -22.30
CA MET A 696 -25.31 -28.49 -22.41
C MET A 696 -25.56 -27.71 -21.12
N ALA A 697 -25.37 -26.40 -21.19
CA ALA A 697 -25.78 -25.45 -20.16
C ALA A 697 -27.00 -24.62 -20.61
N THR A 698 -27.76 -24.15 -19.64
CA THR A 698 -28.94 -23.29 -19.83
C THR A 698 -28.76 -21.87 -19.28
N GLY A 699 -27.81 -21.66 -18.37
CA GLY A 699 -27.33 -20.32 -18.00
C GLY A 699 -26.44 -19.69 -19.08
N GLY A 700 -25.64 -20.51 -19.76
CA GLY A 700 -24.60 -20.07 -20.71
C GLY A 700 -23.20 -20.53 -20.30
N ASP A 701 -23.14 -21.29 -19.21
CA ASP A 701 -22.06 -21.54 -18.26
C ASP A 701 -21.71 -23.05 -18.18
N PRO A 702 -21.34 -23.69 -19.31
CA PRO A 702 -21.03 -25.10 -19.33
C PRO A 702 -19.70 -25.38 -18.64
N PHE A 703 -19.62 -26.51 -17.96
CA PHE A 703 -18.37 -26.97 -17.34
C PHE A 703 -18.16 -28.46 -17.61
N CYS A 704 -16.90 -28.86 -17.78
CA CYS A 704 -16.51 -30.25 -17.98
C CYS A 704 -15.53 -30.67 -16.90
N VAL A 705 -15.98 -31.49 -15.97
CA VAL A 705 -15.12 -32.16 -15.00
C VAL A 705 -14.38 -33.27 -15.76
N SER A 706 -13.29 -32.91 -16.44
CA SER A 706 -12.62 -33.78 -17.41
C SER A 706 -11.92 -34.99 -16.75
N GLU A 707 -11.72 -36.06 -17.52
CA GLU A 707 -10.98 -37.24 -17.04
C GLU A 707 -9.50 -36.91 -16.76
N ALA A 708 -8.91 -36.00 -17.55
CA ALA A 708 -7.51 -35.60 -17.42
C ALA A 708 -7.24 -34.72 -16.19
N GLN A 709 -8.17 -33.83 -15.85
CA GLN A 709 -7.98 -32.84 -14.77
C GLN A 709 -8.52 -33.31 -13.41
N TYR A 710 -9.52 -34.20 -13.41
CA TYR A 710 -10.23 -34.60 -12.19
C TYR A 710 -10.40 -36.12 -12.02
N GLY A 711 -9.91 -36.95 -12.95
CA GLY A 711 -10.04 -38.41 -12.88
C GLY A 711 -11.44 -38.96 -13.16
N TYR A 712 -12.40 -38.11 -13.58
CA TYR A 712 -13.79 -38.52 -13.84
C TYR A 712 -13.88 -39.38 -15.13
N PRO A 713 -14.19 -40.70 -15.08
CA PRO A 713 -13.98 -41.57 -16.23
C PRO A 713 -14.80 -41.20 -17.47
N GLY A 714 -14.16 -40.79 -18.56
CA GLY A 714 -14.79 -40.26 -19.79
C GLY A 714 -15.29 -38.82 -19.71
N GLY A 715 -14.90 -38.05 -18.68
CA GLY A 715 -15.25 -36.64 -18.41
C GLY A 715 -16.73 -36.41 -18.08
N TRP A 716 -17.06 -35.58 -17.11
CA TRP A 716 -18.42 -35.38 -16.63
C TRP A 716 -18.95 -33.99 -16.97
N CYS A 717 -19.95 -33.93 -17.85
CA CYS A 717 -20.65 -32.69 -18.14
C CYS A 717 -21.43 -32.18 -16.95
N THR A 718 -21.34 -30.89 -16.74
CA THR A 718 -22.18 -30.13 -15.81
C THR A 718 -22.36 -28.69 -16.33
N GLU A 719 -23.09 -27.89 -15.57
CA GLU A 719 -23.20 -26.44 -15.74
C GLU A 719 -23.07 -25.82 -14.35
N TYR A 720 -22.52 -24.61 -14.26
CA TYR A 720 -22.55 -23.86 -13.00
C TYR A 720 -24.00 -23.57 -12.62
N CYS A 721 -24.29 -23.46 -11.32
CA CYS A 721 -25.66 -23.31 -10.86
C CYS A 721 -25.78 -22.54 -9.54
N THR A 722 -26.89 -21.83 -9.39
CA THR A 722 -27.18 -21.10 -8.16
C THR A 722 -27.81 -22.03 -7.13
N ILE A 723 -27.15 -22.22 -5.99
CA ILE A 723 -27.66 -23.03 -4.87
C ILE A 723 -29.01 -22.47 -4.39
N GLY A 724 -30.08 -23.24 -4.62
CA GLY A 724 -31.47 -22.85 -4.33
C GLY A 724 -32.23 -22.15 -5.47
N GLY A 725 -31.57 -21.84 -6.59
CA GLY A 725 -32.19 -21.36 -7.83
C GLY A 725 -32.57 -22.47 -8.80
N ASN A 726 -31.73 -23.50 -8.91
CA ASN A 726 -31.85 -24.68 -9.79
C ASN A 726 -32.17 -24.35 -11.26
N ASP A 727 -31.17 -23.74 -11.89
CA ASP A 727 -30.95 -23.55 -13.32
C ASP A 727 -30.74 -24.90 -14.05
N CYS A 728 -30.21 -25.91 -13.35
CA CYS A 728 -29.83 -27.22 -13.90
C CYS A 728 -30.81 -27.82 -14.91
N SER A 729 -30.25 -28.28 -16.02
CA SER A 729 -30.98 -28.90 -17.10
C SER A 729 -31.29 -30.39 -16.88
N GLY A 730 -32.41 -30.84 -17.44
CA GLY A 730 -32.85 -32.24 -17.32
C GLY A 730 -33.47 -32.56 -15.96
N ASP A 731 -32.99 -33.65 -15.35
CA ASP A 731 -33.30 -34.14 -14.01
C ASP A 731 -32.12 -33.97 -13.03
N ALA A 732 -31.10 -33.18 -13.39
CA ALA A 732 -30.02 -32.81 -12.51
C ALA A 732 -30.45 -31.85 -11.39
N ILE A 733 -29.72 -31.87 -10.28
CA ILE A 733 -29.87 -30.97 -9.12
C ILE A 733 -28.63 -30.10 -8.92
N CYS A 734 -28.84 -28.87 -8.46
CA CYS A 734 -27.75 -27.98 -8.09
C CYS A 734 -27.21 -28.33 -6.70
N ALA A 735 -25.92 -28.67 -6.60
CA ALA A 735 -25.21 -28.86 -5.34
C ALA A 735 -23.71 -28.53 -5.45
N ASP A 736 -23.16 -27.90 -4.42
CA ASP A 736 -21.71 -27.90 -4.16
C ASP A 736 -21.37 -29.18 -3.39
N ILE A 737 -20.32 -29.88 -3.86
CA ILE A 737 -19.80 -31.12 -3.29
C ILE A 737 -18.27 -30.98 -3.19
N GLY A 738 -17.84 -30.10 -2.28
CA GLY A 738 -16.44 -29.96 -1.88
C GLY A 738 -15.59 -29.01 -2.73
N ALA A 739 -16.20 -28.18 -3.58
CA ALA A 739 -15.45 -27.29 -4.47
C ALA A 739 -15.08 -25.94 -3.84
N GLY A 740 -15.69 -25.56 -2.70
CA GLY A 740 -15.33 -24.35 -1.93
C GLY A 740 -15.71 -23.01 -2.57
N ILE A 741 -16.10 -23.02 -3.83
CA ILE A 741 -16.59 -21.90 -4.63
C ILE A 741 -17.98 -21.42 -4.19
N SER A 742 -18.30 -20.17 -4.50
CA SER A 742 -19.60 -19.53 -4.19
C SER A 742 -20.76 -19.95 -5.11
N ALA A 743 -20.51 -20.86 -6.07
CA ALA A 743 -21.48 -21.47 -6.97
C ALA A 743 -21.57 -23.00 -6.77
N GLY A 744 -22.68 -23.61 -7.17
CA GLY A 744 -22.83 -25.07 -7.20
C GLY A 744 -22.59 -25.64 -8.59
N HIS A 745 -22.56 -26.98 -8.68
CA HIS A 745 -22.56 -27.71 -9.94
C HIS A 745 -23.85 -28.54 -10.11
N CYS A 746 -24.23 -28.81 -11.35
CA CYS A 746 -25.38 -29.65 -11.69
C CYS A 746 -25.05 -31.14 -11.74
N TRP A 747 -25.66 -31.91 -10.84
CA TRP A 747 -25.44 -33.35 -10.69
C TRP A 747 -26.66 -34.15 -11.16
N ASP A 748 -26.45 -35.06 -12.12
CA ASP A 748 -27.50 -35.95 -12.64
C ASP A 748 -28.06 -36.87 -11.54
N THR A 749 -29.38 -36.97 -11.42
CA THR A 749 -30.03 -37.72 -10.34
C THR A 749 -30.38 -39.15 -10.74
N CYS A 750 -30.36 -40.05 -9.77
CA CYS A 750 -30.54 -41.48 -10.01
C CYS A 750 -31.50 -42.15 -9.02
N GLN A 751 -31.93 -43.37 -9.33
CA GLN A 751 -32.67 -44.24 -8.40
C GLN A 751 -31.97 -45.59 -8.21
N SER A 752 -31.00 -45.92 -9.06
CA SER A 752 -30.18 -47.11 -9.07
C SER A 752 -28.96 -46.93 -9.98
N ASP A 753 -27.92 -47.75 -9.81
CA ASP A 753 -26.72 -47.74 -10.66
C ASP A 753 -27.01 -47.96 -12.16
N GLY A 754 -28.19 -48.49 -12.50
CA GLY A 754 -28.63 -48.68 -13.88
C GLY A 754 -29.13 -47.41 -14.57
N ASP A 755 -29.29 -46.32 -13.82
CA ASP A 755 -29.59 -44.98 -14.34
C ASP A 755 -28.29 -44.24 -14.69
N CYS A 756 -27.17 -44.59 -14.04
CA CYS A 756 -25.84 -44.02 -14.27
C CYS A 756 -25.12 -44.63 -15.48
N ARG A 757 -24.15 -43.89 -16.01
CA ARG A 757 -23.26 -44.38 -17.08
C ARG A 757 -22.23 -45.38 -16.54
N ALA A 758 -21.55 -46.09 -17.45
CA ALA A 758 -20.48 -47.01 -17.06
C ALA A 758 -19.33 -46.25 -16.39
N GLY A 759 -18.83 -46.77 -15.26
CA GLY A 759 -17.83 -46.09 -14.43
C GLY A 759 -18.42 -45.10 -13.41
N TYR A 760 -19.75 -45.11 -13.22
CA TYR A 760 -20.47 -44.28 -12.26
C TYR A 760 -21.52 -45.13 -11.54
N THR A 761 -21.79 -44.82 -10.28
CA THR A 761 -22.71 -45.51 -9.37
C THR A 761 -23.68 -44.52 -8.71
N CYS A 762 -24.80 -45.02 -8.20
CA CYS A 762 -25.86 -44.17 -7.65
C CYS A 762 -25.68 -43.97 -6.14
N GLN A 763 -25.15 -42.83 -5.72
CA GLN A 763 -24.68 -42.57 -4.35
C GLN A 763 -25.48 -41.47 -3.62
N ASP A 764 -25.47 -41.51 -2.28
CA ASP A 764 -26.02 -40.47 -1.40
C ASP A 764 -24.87 -39.68 -0.77
N LEU A 765 -24.57 -38.51 -1.34
CA LEU A 765 -23.52 -37.61 -0.86
C LEU A 765 -24.07 -36.50 0.06
N GLY A 766 -25.21 -36.73 0.72
CA GLY A 766 -25.79 -35.77 1.67
C GLY A 766 -26.55 -34.59 1.04
N VAL A 767 -26.52 -34.45 -0.28
CA VAL A 767 -27.20 -33.39 -1.05
C VAL A 767 -28.73 -33.54 -1.16
N GLY A 768 -29.30 -34.52 -0.44
CA GLY A 768 -30.76 -34.71 -0.32
C GLY A 768 -31.44 -35.44 -1.47
N SER A 769 -30.70 -35.86 -2.49
CA SER A 769 -31.09 -36.82 -3.52
C SER A 769 -29.93 -37.76 -3.84
N LEU A 770 -30.23 -38.93 -4.41
CA LEU A 770 -29.20 -39.79 -4.98
C LEU A 770 -28.73 -39.20 -6.31
N ILE A 771 -27.42 -39.16 -6.52
CA ILE A 771 -26.78 -38.67 -7.75
C ILE A 771 -25.83 -39.71 -8.31
N CYS A 772 -25.57 -39.64 -9.61
CA CYS A 772 -24.55 -40.46 -10.26
C CYS A 772 -23.17 -39.86 -9.98
N TRP A 773 -22.30 -40.66 -9.36
CA TRP A 773 -20.94 -40.31 -8.95
C TRP A 773 -19.98 -41.41 -9.41
N PRO A 774 -18.71 -41.13 -9.78
CA PRO A 774 -17.77 -42.16 -10.20
C PRO A 774 -17.67 -43.33 -9.19
#